data_AF-A0A1M5GFB3-F1
#
_entry.id   AF-A0A1M5GFB3-F1
#
_cell.length_a   1.000
_cell.length_b   1.000
_cell.length_c   1.000
_cell.angle_alpha   90.00
_cell.angle_beta   90.00
_cell.angle_gamma   90.00
#
_symmetry.space_group_name_H-M   'P 1'
#
loop_
_entity.id
_entity.type
_entity.pdbx_description
1 polymer ?
#
loop_
_entity_poly.entity_id
_entity_poly.type
_entity_poly.pdbx_seq_one_letter_code
_entity_poly.pdbx_strand_id
1 'polypeptide(L)'
;MQISVLLDRSRPESLTTQMVDQIREAIRCARIGPGTRLPSSRRLSEQLAISRNTVVRAYDLLLMEGIVESRPASGIYVAEQVPRDAAHLHPASEFRESPPRTRMPMPLRHARALRAPQSTGNRLLYDFFPGRPSADMFPLKTWRRLLQNNLSHGGGAGLTQYGEPAGLPALRTAIANHLAAARGIVADPSRIVIVSGIQEGLALAARLYLARGALGVVEDPCYQGAALAFEAAGAEVASVAVDRDGLIPDDLPRRTASLLYTTPTHQYPSGATLSAERRTEVIAWARRYGCYIIEDDYDCDIRYQGSHLPPLAALAPDCTIYIGTFSKSLGAGLRLGYMVVPEHIAEAVCAEKSLLNNGNPWLEQATLADFMHSGSYASHLLRVRSHYRDSRDCLVAALHRNFGDVRVDGDAGGLHVLWHLPPGIPDAVTVEALAQRARVGVYSLASARVHFQQRTALTGRALILGYAALSPKQIEKGIARLSDAIDDAIDDPATDMAALFSDQFAPPAVPVSARRDLAPRLRQRPALRRSPSHRAFSSMIVVRQGGAPMPILRNIYRYPIKGLSAQPLPSVELEAKMPFPHDRIFALVRPGAPFDVSQPRWGKKGLFVMLMLEEALARVRTTLDVETRKLTITQGNRQLIVADLDDEAARAKVEEIVWQLVPALRSAPTLVRSRDGHFMDKPDNVISLINLATVRSLEAQWGIKIDPLRFRANLYIDEANPWEEFDWVGSDIRIGDALFRVDRRNGRCGATNVDPETGRRDLDIPGSLRAAFGHKELGIYLIAREGGRVSVGDSVLTPADAATRSVARAPAAPRQPDRQMFMCGGCYYIYEPFAGIPDQLVAPGTPFAAIPAHWRCPDCGTDKSTFRPYVEAPRSHPAI
;
A
#
# COMPACT_ATOMS: atom_id res chain seq x y z
N MET A 1 30.11 -34.82 15.08
CA MET A 1 29.68 -33.94 16.18
C MET A 1 30.76 -33.93 17.24
N GLN A 2 31.06 -32.77 17.83
CA GLN A 2 31.81 -32.66 19.09
C GLN A 2 30.79 -32.34 20.20
N ILE A 3 30.87 -33.01 21.34
CA ILE A 3 30.03 -32.70 22.52
C ILE A 3 30.91 -32.05 23.57
N SER A 4 30.50 -30.89 24.09
CA SER A 4 31.19 -30.26 25.22
C SER A 4 30.76 -30.96 26.52
N VAL A 5 31.66 -31.77 27.08
CA VAL A 5 31.53 -32.42 28.38
C VAL A 5 32.75 -32.01 29.21
N LEU A 6 32.53 -31.47 30.40
CA LEU A 6 33.60 -31.10 31.34
C LEU A 6 33.79 -32.23 32.34
N LEU A 7 34.97 -32.84 32.36
CA LEU A 7 35.30 -33.94 33.26
C LEU A 7 36.27 -33.47 34.34
N ASP A 8 35.96 -33.74 35.60
CA ASP A 8 36.76 -33.35 36.75
C ASP A 8 37.18 -34.59 37.55
N ARG A 9 38.49 -34.90 37.53
CA ARG A 9 39.05 -36.09 38.21
C ARG A 9 39.19 -35.91 39.72
N SER A 10 39.03 -34.69 40.25
CA SER A 10 39.12 -34.40 41.68
C SER A 10 37.80 -34.66 42.43
N ARG A 11 36.71 -34.81 41.69
CA ARG A 11 35.38 -35.07 42.24
C ARG A 11 35.20 -36.53 42.67
N PRO A 12 34.37 -36.79 43.69
CA PRO A 12 34.10 -38.15 44.16
C PRO A 12 33.29 -38.97 43.15
N GLU A 13 32.57 -38.36 42.21
CA GLU A 13 31.81 -39.09 41.18
C GLU A 13 32.70 -39.61 40.05
N SER A 14 32.36 -40.79 39.54
CA SER A 14 33.09 -41.38 38.40
C SER A 14 32.98 -40.53 37.13
N LEU A 15 34.01 -40.55 36.29
CA LEU A 15 34.00 -39.88 34.98
C LEU A 15 32.83 -40.35 34.08
N THR A 16 32.38 -41.59 34.25
CA THR A 16 31.19 -42.13 33.59
C THR A 16 29.93 -41.38 34.05
N THR A 17 29.72 -41.23 35.35
CA THR A 17 28.57 -40.52 35.95
C THR A 17 28.53 -39.06 35.49
N GLN A 18 29.66 -38.37 35.58
CA GLN A 18 29.77 -36.96 35.16
C GLN A 18 29.40 -36.76 33.68
N MET A 19 29.78 -37.72 32.82
CA MET A 19 29.45 -37.69 31.39
C MET A 19 27.98 -38.00 31.13
N VAL A 20 27.42 -39.02 31.80
CA VAL A 20 26.00 -39.37 31.69
C VAL A 20 25.13 -38.19 32.11
N ASP A 21 25.42 -37.56 33.25
CA ASP A 21 24.62 -36.45 33.78
C ASP A 21 24.63 -35.24 32.83
N GLN A 22 25.79 -34.90 32.27
CA GLN A 22 25.91 -33.78 31.34
C GLN A 22 25.24 -34.04 29.99
N ILE A 23 25.33 -35.27 29.46
CA ILE A 23 24.66 -35.65 28.21
C ILE A 23 23.15 -35.72 28.42
N ARG A 24 22.70 -36.31 29.54
CA ARG A 24 21.29 -36.33 29.96
C ARG A 24 20.74 -34.92 30.07
N GLU A 25 21.46 -34.01 30.73
CA GLU A 25 21.03 -32.63 30.87
C GLU A 25 20.98 -31.88 29.53
N ALA A 26 21.96 -32.13 28.65
CA ALA A 26 21.97 -31.55 27.32
C ALA A 26 20.78 -32.02 26.48
N ILE A 27 20.37 -33.28 26.60
CA ILE A 27 19.20 -33.82 25.92
C ILE A 27 17.91 -33.26 26.56
N ARG A 28 17.82 -33.25 27.89
CA ARG A 28 16.67 -32.74 28.65
C ARG A 28 16.36 -31.27 28.35
N CYS A 29 17.39 -30.42 28.29
CA CYS A 29 17.24 -29.00 27.93
C CYS A 29 17.11 -28.75 26.42
N ALA A 30 16.95 -29.80 25.59
CA ALA A 30 16.90 -29.74 24.13
C ALA A 30 18.13 -29.07 23.47
N ARG A 31 19.30 -29.08 24.14
CA ARG A 31 20.59 -28.69 23.53
C ARG A 31 21.07 -29.75 22.54
N ILE A 32 20.75 -31.02 22.77
CA ILE A 32 20.89 -32.12 21.81
C ILE A 32 19.47 -32.63 21.52
N GLY A 33 18.99 -32.37 20.31
CA GLY A 33 17.60 -32.67 19.94
C GLY A 33 17.35 -34.17 19.74
N PRO A 34 16.08 -34.62 19.84
CA PRO A 34 15.67 -35.97 19.46
C PRO A 34 16.14 -36.33 18.05
N GLY A 35 16.53 -37.59 17.82
CA GLY A 35 17.04 -38.06 16.53
C GLY A 35 18.46 -37.61 16.19
N THR A 36 19.13 -36.86 17.06
CA THR A 36 20.54 -36.44 16.84
C THR A 36 21.49 -37.62 17.05
N ARG A 37 22.39 -37.85 16.08
CA ARG A 37 23.45 -38.86 16.20
C ARG A 37 24.56 -38.40 17.15
N LEU A 38 24.82 -39.17 18.21
CA LEU A 38 25.94 -38.94 19.13
C LEU A 38 27.28 -39.37 18.48
N PRO A 39 28.42 -38.79 18.91
CA PRO A 39 29.74 -39.20 18.43
C PRO A 39 29.99 -40.68 18.75
N SER A 40 30.77 -41.37 17.91
CA SER A 40 31.17 -42.74 18.22
C SER A 40 31.98 -42.79 19.52
N SER A 41 31.94 -43.92 20.24
CA SER A 41 32.67 -44.07 21.50
C SER A 41 34.17 -43.81 21.36
N ARG A 42 34.76 -44.22 20.22
CA ARG A 42 36.16 -43.91 19.85
C ARG A 42 36.41 -42.42 19.67
N ARG A 43 35.55 -41.73 18.91
CA ARG A 43 35.70 -40.29 18.66
C ARG A 43 35.54 -39.47 19.92
N LEU A 44 34.60 -39.85 20.80
CA LEU A 44 34.38 -39.15 22.06
C LEU A 44 35.50 -39.46 23.08
N SER A 45 36.06 -40.67 23.09
CA SER A 45 37.20 -40.99 23.95
C SER A 45 38.46 -40.24 23.54
N GLU A 46 38.71 -40.12 22.23
CA GLU A 46 39.81 -39.30 21.68
C GLU A 46 39.61 -37.83 22.02
N GLN A 47 38.38 -37.32 21.88
CA GLN A 47 38.06 -35.93 22.20
C GLN A 47 38.25 -35.58 23.69
N LEU A 48 37.88 -36.49 24.59
CA LEU A 48 37.91 -36.26 26.05
C LEU A 48 39.19 -36.77 26.73
N ALA A 49 40.11 -37.39 25.97
CA ALA A 49 41.34 -38.01 26.50
C ALA A 49 41.08 -38.97 27.67
N ILE A 50 40.08 -39.83 27.54
CA ILE A 50 39.71 -40.86 28.52
C ILE A 50 39.68 -42.26 27.89
N SER A 51 39.62 -43.29 28.74
CA SER A 51 39.44 -44.67 28.26
C SER A 51 38.14 -44.80 27.46
N ARG A 52 38.21 -45.49 26.31
CA ARG A 52 37.04 -45.85 25.51
C ARG A 52 35.99 -46.60 26.32
N ASN A 53 36.41 -47.41 27.29
CA ASN A 53 35.50 -48.16 28.16
C ASN A 53 34.63 -47.24 29.02
N THR A 54 35.15 -46.09 29.44
CA THR A 54 34.39 -45.07 30.19
C THR A 54 33.27 -44.48 29.33
N VAL A 55 33.54 -44.22 28.05
CA VAL A 55 32.54 -43.71 27.09
C VAL A 55 31.50 -44.77 26.76
N VAL A 56 31.93 -46.01 26.51
CA VAL A 56 31.01 -47.12 26.24
C VAL A 56 30.06 -47.30 27.42
N ARG A 57 30.57 -47.33 28.66
CA ARG A 57 29.74 -47.44 29.86
C ARG A 57 28.73 -46.29 30.01
N ALA A 58 29.10 -45.05 29.69
CA ALA A 58 28.15 -43.94 29.75
C ALA A 58 27.05 -44.06 28.70
N TYR A 59 27.39 -44.51 27.50
CA TYR A 59 26.41 -44.78 26.45
C TYR A 59 25.50 -45.95 26.79
N ASP A 60 26.03 -47.02 27.39
CA ASP A 60 25.24 -48.14 27.87
C ASP A 60 24.23 -47.70 28.94
N LEU A 61 24.63 -46.84 29.88
CA LEU A 61 23.73 -46.27 30.88
C LEU A 61 22.64 -45.39 30.26
N LEU A 62 22.98 -44.52 29.30
CA LEU A 62 22.00 -43.70 28.59
C LEU A 62 21.05 -44.55 27.71
N LEU A 63 21.53 -45.67 27.16
CA LEU A 63 20.72 -46.65 26.42
C LEU A 63 19.74 -47.37 27.35
N MET A 64 20.21 -47.78 28.54
CA MET A 64 19.36 -48.42 29.57
C MET A 64 18.27 -47.47 30.08
N GLU A 65 18.57 -46.18 30.20
CA GLU A 65 17.60 -45.14 30.58
C GLU A 65 16.62 -44.77 29.45
N GLY A 66 16.80 -45.30 28.24
CA GLY A 66 15.96 -44.98 27.08
C GLY A 66 16.12 -43.55 26.56
N ILE A 67 17.14 -42.82 27.01
CA ILE A 67 17.43 -41.44 26.59
C ILE A 67 18.05 -41.44 25.18
N VAL A 68 18.80 -42.50 24.87
CA VAL A 68 19.39 -42.74 23.55
C VAL A 68 19.00 -44.14 23.08
N GLU A 69 19.04 -44.34 21.77
CA GLU A 69 18.78 -45.60 21.09
C GLU A 69 19.97 -45.99 20.21
N SER A 70 20.23 -47.29 20.11
CA SER A 70 21.26 -47.83 19.23
C SER A 70 20.62 -48.28 17.93
N ARG A 71 21.09 -47.74 16.80
CA ARG A 71 20.67 -48.16 15.46
C ARG A 71 21.77 -49.06 14.87
N PRO A 72 21.49 -50.34 14.54
CA PRO A 72 22.49 -51.29 14.01
C PRO A 72 23.27 -50.71 12.83
N ALA A 73 24.59 -50.88 12.84
CA ALA A 73 25.53 -50.35 11.82
C ALA A 73 25.51 -48.81 11.59
N SER A 74 24.74 -48.06 12.36
CA SER A 74 24.53 -46.63 12.17
C SER A 74 25.01 -45.81 13.38
N GLY A 75 24.87 -46.30 14.59
CA GLY A 75 25.42 -45.67 15.81
C GLY A 75 24.34 -45.31 16.82
N ILE A 76 24.66 -44.39 17.72
CA ILE A 76 23.79 -44.04 18.85
C ILE A 76 23.08 -42.71 18.56
N TYR A 77 21.78 -42.67 18.78
CA TYR A 77 20.90 -41.55 18.50
C TYR A 77 20.11 -41.16 19.74
N VAL A 78 19.79 -39.88 19.92
CA VAL A 78 18.85 -39.47 20.97
C VAL A 78 17.45 -40.01 20.64
N ALA A 79 16.80 -40.65 21.60
CA ALA A 79 15.48 -41.25 21.40
C ALA A 79 14.42 -40.19 21.02
N GLU A 80 13.42 -40.58 20.22
CA GLU A 80 12.33 -39.67 19.83
C GLU A 80 11.38 -39.34 21.00
N GLN A 81 11.20 -40.28 21.91
CA GLN A 81 10.37 -40.13 23.11
C GLN A 81 11.24 -40.07 24.37
N VAL A 82 12.00 -38.99 24.56
CA VAL A 82 12.66 -38.73 25.85
C VAL A 82 11.56 -38.35 26.86
N PRO A 83 11.49 -38.99 28.06
CA PRO A 83 10.55 -38.59 29.11
C PRO A 83 10.76 -37.12 29.47
N ARG A 84 9.83 -36.26 29.04
CA ARG A 84 9.84 -34.84 29.40
C ARG A 84 9.09 -34.71 30.72
N ASP A 85 9.82 -34.56 31.83
CA ASP A 85 9.20 -34.04 33.04
C ASP A 85 8.56 -32.69 32.71
N ALA A 86 7.26 -32.62 32.96
CA ALA A 86 6.38 -31.53 32.56
C ALA A 86 6.69 -30.25 33.36
N ALA A 87 7.69 -29.50 32.91
CA ALA A 87 7.85 -28.08 33.22
C ALA A 87 7.60 -27.27 31.95
N HIS A 88 6.33 -26.97 31.70
CA HIS A 88 5.78 -25.86 30.90
C HIS A 88 6.69 -25.23 29.83
N LEU A 89 6.74 -25.85 28.66
CA LEU A 89 6.88 -25.11 27.39
C LEU A 89 5.49 -25.03 26.75
N HIS A 90 4.68 -24.09 27.22
CA HIS A 90 3.44 -23.72 26.53
C HIS A 90 3.79 -22.96 25.24
N PRO A 91 3.11 -23.24 24.11
CA PRO A 91 3.15 -22.38 22.95
C PRO A 91 2.50 -21.04 23.27
N ALA A 92 3.10 -19.98 22.74
CA ALA A 92 2.80 -18.59 23.01
C ALA A 92 1.35 -18.18 22.68
N SER A 93 0.62 -17.68 23.68
CA SER A 93 -0.28 -16.52 23.53
C SER A 93 -0.71 -16.01 24.90
N GLU A 94 -0.04 -14.97 25.37
CA GLU A 94 -0.53 -13.89 26.23
C GLU A 94 0.71 -13.17 26.75
N PHE A 95 0.70 -11.84 26.64
CA PHE A 95 1.80 -10.97 27.04
C PHE A 95 2.05 -11.08 28.54
N ARG A 96 2.82 -12.10 28.95
CA ARG A 96 3.55 -12.06 30.21
C ARG A 96 4.63 -11.00 30.04
N GLU A 97 4.52 -9.93 30.82
CA GLU A 97 5.63 -9.02 31.08
C GLU A 97 6.87 -9.88 31.31
N SER A 98 7.83 -9.75 30.40
CA SER A 98 9.10 -10.45 30.55
C SER A 98 9.72 -9.92 31.84
N PRO A 99 10.16 -10.79 32.77
CA PRO A 99 10.91 -10.32 33.94
C PRO A 99 12.10 -9.49 33.44
N PRO A 100 12.48 -8.40 34.12
CA PRO A 100 13.50 -7.48 33.65
C PRO A 100 14.80 -8.25 33.38
N ARG A 101 15.06 -8.51 32.10
CA ARG A 101 16.28 -9.16 31.63
C ARG A 101 17.38 -8.10 31.54
N THR A 102 18.04 -7.84 32.65
CA THR A 102 19.50 -7.54 32.71
C THR A 102 19.95 -7.49 34.17
N ARG A 103 20.73 -8.49 34.61
CA ARG A 103 21.52 -8.45 35.86
C ARG A 103 22.86 -7.72 35.70
N MET A 104 23.15 -7.17 34.52
CA MET A 104 24.38 -6.43 34.27
C MET A 104 24.19 -4.96 34.68
N PRO A 105 25.02 -4.42 35.59
CA PRO A 105 24.89 -3.05 36.10
C PRO A 105 25.34 -1.98 35.10
N MET A 106 25.90 -2.38 33.95
CA MET A 106 26.33 -1.45 32.92
C MET A 106 25.13 -0.95 32.11
N PRO A 107 24.83 0.35 32.11
CA PRO A 107 23.76 0.89 31.30
C PRO A 107 24.10 0.72 29.82
N LEU A 108 23.22 0.05 29.08
CA LEU A 108 23.28 0.09 27.63
C LEU A 108 23.03 1.53 27.17
N ARG A 109 23.87 2.05 26.25
CA ARG A 109 23.54 3.31 25.59
C ARG A 109 22.19 3.15 24.91
N HIS A 110 21.32 4.14 25.08
CA HIS A 110 19.97 4.13 24.51
C HIS A 110 20.06 4.20 22.98
N ALA A 111 20.17 3.04 22.32
CA ALA A 111 20.31 2.96 20.88
C ALA A 111 18.92 3.04 20.23
N ARG A 112 18.67 4.12 19.49
CA ARG A 112 17.51 4.21 18.60
C ARG A 112 17.83 3.42 17.34
N ALA A 113 17.21 2.24 17.18
CA ALA A 113 17.41 1.40 16.01
C ALA A 113 16.47 1.79 14.87
N LEU A 114 17.00 1.79 13.64
CA LEU A 114 16.16 1.71 12.44
C LEU A 114 15.45 0.36 12.45
N ARG A 115 14.18 0.35 12.80
CA ARG A 115 13.38 -0.89 12.79
C ARG A 115 13.16 -1.32 11.35
N ALA A 116 13.44 -2.59 11.03
CA ALA A 116 12.99 -3.19 9.78
C ALA A 116 11.47 -2.96 9.63
N PRO A 117 10.94 -2.72 8.42
CA PRO A 117 9.50 -2.62 8.23
C PRO A 117 8.93 -3.94 8.74
N GLN A 118 8.22 -3.90 9.86
CA GLN A 118 7.67 -5.12 10.41
C GLN A 118 6.63 -5.60 9.41
N SER A 119 6.78 -6.83 8.92
CA SER A 119 5.66 -7.55 8.30
C SER A 119 4.65 -7.75 9.41
N THR A 120 3.78 -6.76 9.64
CA THR A 120 2.66 -6.89 10.56
C THR A 120 1.89 -8.15 10.19
N GLY A 121 1.44 -8.94 11.18
CA GLY A 121 0.85 -10.27 10.98
C GLY A 121 -0.31 -10.36 9.96
N ASN A 122 -0.85 -9.22 9.50
CA ASN A 122 -1.65 -9.11 8.28
C ASN A 122 -0.77 -8.74 7.07
N ARG A 123 -0.58 -9.67 6.12
CA ARG A 123 0.04 -9.37 4.81
C ARG A 123 -0.75 -8.22 4.15
N LEU A 124 -0.11 -7.09 3.86
CA LEU A 124 -0.70 -6.05 3.02
C LEU A 124 -0.98 -6.60 1.61
N LEU A 125 -2.06 -6.16 0.97
CA LEU A 125 -2.41 -6.53 -0.41
C LEU A 125 -1.70 -5.63 -1.41
N TYR A 126 -1.66 -4.33 -1.11
CA TYR A 126 -1.01 -3.29 -1.89
C TYR A 126 -0.15 -2.47 -0.94
N ASP A 127 1.16 -2.47 -1.14
CA ASP A 127 2.11 -1.86 -0.21
C ASP A 127 2.90 -0.76 -0.92
N PHE A 128 2.56 0.51 -0.64
CA PHE A 128 3.23 1.69 -1.19
C PHE A 128 4.46 2.09 -0.36
N PHE A 129 5.23 1.12 0.16
CA PHE A 129 6.41 1.42 0.97
C PHE A 129 7.47 2.16 0.14
N PRO A 130 8.00 3.31 0.60
CA PRO A 130 8.90 4.12 -0.19
C PRO A 130 10.21 3.42 -0.52
N GLY A 131 10.71 3.67 -1.74
CA GLY A 131 12.06 3.27 -2.15
C GLY A 131 12.30 1.77 -2.27
N ARG A 132 11.24 0.95 -2.40
CA ARG A 132 11.33 -0.48 -2.74
C ARG A 132 11.25 -0.66 -4.26
N PRO A 133 12.27 -1.24 -4.92
CA PRO A 133 12.18 -1.55 -6.34
C PRO A 133 11.25 -2.75 -6.60
N SER A 134 10.66 -2.82 -7.80
CA SER A 134 9.94 -4.01 -8.27
C SER A 134 10.86 -5.23 -8.38
N ALA A 135 10.47 -6.33 -7.73
CA ALA A 135 11.21 -7.58 -7.76
C ALA A 135 11.23 -8.21 -9.16
N ASP A 136 10.14 -8.04 -9.92
CA ASP A 136 9.99 -8.58 -11.29
C ASP A 136 10.97 -7.93 -12.28
N MET A 137 11.45 -6.73 -11.96
CA MET A 137 12.43 -6.02 -12.78
C MET A 137 13.86 -6.49 -12.55
N PHE A 138 14.15 -7.28 -11.50
CA PHE A 138 15.52 -7.73 -11.23
C PHE A 138 16.02 -8.64 -12.38
N PRO A 139 17.22 -8.39 -12.95
CA PRO A 139 17.71 -9.11 -14.14
C PRO A 139 18.27 -10.50 -13.78
N LEU A 140 17.44 -11.36 -13.18
CA LEU A 140 17.86 -12.60 -12.53
C LEU A 140 18.61 -13.57 -13.46
N LYS A 141 18.18 -13.68 -14.73
CA LYS A 141 18.83 -14.54 -15.73
C LYS A 141 20.27 -14.08 -16.01
N THR A 142 20.45 -12.79 -16.30
CA THR A 142 21.77 -12.20 -16.56
C THR A 142 22.65 -12.26 -15.32
N TRP A 143 22.09 -11.89 -14.16
CA TRP A 143 22.79 -11.94 -12.88
C TRP A 143 23.31 -13.35 -12.56
N ARG A 144 22.45 -14.38 -12.70
CA ARG A 144 22.85 -15.79 -12.50
C ARG A 144 24.00 -16.21 -13.40
N ARG A 145 23.94 -15.84 -14.68
CA ARG A 145 24.99 -16.16 -15.66
C ARG A 145 26.34 -15.54 -15.26
N LEU A 146 26.35 -14.26 -14.89
CA LEU A 146 27.56 -13.55 -14.47
C LEU A 146 28.11 -14.11 -13.14
N LEU A 147 27.24 -14.43 -12.20
CA LEU A 147 27.62 -15.05 -10.93
C LEU A 147 28.29 -16.41 -11.15
N GLN A 148 27.69 -17.27 -11.98
CA GLN A 148 28.28 -18.57 -12.35
C GLN A 148 29.65 -18.40 -13.03
N ASN A 149 29.77 -17.43 -13.95
CA ASN A 149 31.03 -17.15 -14.63
C ASN A 149 32.13 -16.75 -13.64
N ASN A 150 31.84 -15.86 -12.70
CA ASN A 150 32.79 -15.43 -11.68
C ASN A 150 33.19 -16.56 -10.74
N LEU A 151 32.25 -17.41 -10.32
CA LEU A 151 32.56 -18.60 -9.52
C LEU A 151 33.52 -19.55 -10.25
N SER A 152 33.31 -19.79 -11.55
CA SER A 152 34.17 -20.68 -12.35
C SER A 152 35.59 -20.13 -12.56
N HIS A 153 35.76 -18.81 -12.70
CA HIS A 153 37.04 -18.21 -13.11
C HIS A 153 37.78 -17.45 -12.00
N GLY A 154 37.22 -17.40 -10.78
CA GLY A 154 37.85 -16.72 -9.65
C GLY A 154 37.35 -17.16 -8.27
N GLY A 155 36.40 -18.09 -8.19
CA GLY A 155 35.72 -18.44 -6.95
C GLY A 155 36.64 -18.96 -5.85
N GLY A 156 37.64 -19.77 -6.21
CA GLY A 156 38.59 -20.33 -5.24
C GLY A 156 39.34 -19.24 -4.45
N ALA A 157 39.99 -18.31 -5.15
CA ALA A 157 40.70 -17.19 -4.50
C ALA A 157 39.72 -16.14 -3.95
N GLY A 158 38.74 -15.73 -4.73
CA GLY A 158 37.83 -14.63 -4.39
C GLY A 158 36.93 -14.90 -3.17
N LEU A 159 36.60 -16.17 -2.88
CA LEU A 159 35.81 -16.53 -1.71
C LEU A 159 36.65 -16.83 -0.45
N THR A 160 37.96 -17.04 -0.59
CA THR A 160 38.81 -17.47 0.53
C THR A 160 39.81 -16.42 0.99
N GLN A 161 40.04 -15.37 0.20
CA GLN A 161 41.00 -14.32 0.50
C GLN A 161 40.29 -13.02 0.90
N TYR A 162 40.92 -12.24 1.79
CA TYR A 162 40.51 -10.86 2.04
C TYR A 162 40.91 -9.99 0.85
N GLY A 163 39.98 -9.18 0.36
CA GLY A 163 40.23 -8.19 -0.68
C GLY A 163 40.69 -6.85 -0.11
N GLU A 164 40.90 -5.88 -0.99
CA GLU A 164 41.16 -4.50 -0.60
C GLU A 164 39.95 -3.91 0.17
N PRO A 165 40.16 -3.24 1.33
CA PRO A 165 39.04 -2.70 2.12
C PRO A 165 38.17 -1.70 1.35
N ALA A 166 38.76 -0.94 0.42
CA ALA A 166 38.05 -0.03 -0.47
C ALA A 166 37.14 -0.73 -1.50
N GLY A 167 37.29 -2.05 -1.70
CA GLY A 167 36.51 -2.85 -2.63
C GLY A 167 37.22 -3.15 -3.95
N LEU A 168 36.57 -3.96 -4.78
CA LEU A 168 37.17 -4.53 -5.99
C LEU A 168 37.53 -3.44 -7.02
N PRO A 169 38.79 -3.35 -7.50
CA PRO A 169 39.22 -2.34 -8.49
C PRO A 169 38.37 -2.29 -9.75
N ALA A 170 37.95 -3.44 -10.28
CA ALA A 170 37.10 -3.53 -11.46
C ALA A 170 35.74 -2.84 -11.25
N LEU A 171 35.14 -3.02 -10.06
CA LEU A 171 33.88 -2.36 -9.73
C LEU A 171 34.07 -0.85 -9.55
N ARG A 172 35.11 -0.42 -8.83
CA ARG A 172 35.43 1.01 -8.65
C ARG A 172 35.61 1.71 -10.00
N THR A 173 36.33 1.08 -10.93
CA THR A 173 36.50 1.60 -12.29
C THR A 173 35.18 1.69 -13.06
N ALA A 174 34.33 0.66 -12.98
CA ALA A 174 33.02 0.67 -13.62
C ALA A 174 32.10 1.78 -13.06
N ILE A 175 32.16 2.03 -11.74
CA ILE A 175 31.44 3.12 -11.08
C ILE A 175 31.96 4.49 -11.52
N ALA A 176 33.28 4.69 -11.55
CA ALA A 176 33.89 5.93 -12.02
C ALA A 176 33.41 6.29 -13.43
N ASN A 177 33.42 5.31 -14.35
CA ASN A 177 32.96 5.50 -15.73
C ASN A 177 31.46 5.83 -15.81
N HIS A 178 30.63 5.14 -15.01
CA HIS A 178 29.19 5.43 -14.94
C HIS A 178 28.92 6.84 -14.43
N LEU A 179 29.61 7.26 -13.36
CA LEU A 179 29.45 8.58 -12.77
C LEU A 179 29.91 9.71 -13.68
N ALA A 180 31.04 9.53 -14.39
CA ALA A 180 31.52 10.51 -15.35
C ALA A 180 30.49 10.73 -16.46
N ALA A 181 29.95 9.64 -17.02
CA ALA A 181 28.97 9.70 -18.11
C ALA A 181 27.59 10.19 -17.66
N ALA A 182 27.08 9.70 -16.53
CA ALA A 182 25.71 9.97 -16.09
C ALA A 182 25.57 11.26 -15.27
N ARG A 183 26.62 11.66 -14.53
CA ARG A 183 26.57 12.71 -13.51
C ARG A 183 27.63 13.80 -13.64
N GLY A 184 28.59 13.64 -14.55
CA GLY A 184 29.71 14.58 -14.71
C GLY A 184 30.70 14.56 -13.55
N ILE A 185 30.65 13.54 -12.68
CA ILE A 185 31.62 13.37 -11.59
C ILE A 185 32.84 12.64 -12.17
N VAL A 186 33.93 13.38 -12.38
CA VAL A 186 35.22 12.80 -12.79
C VAL A 186 35.99 12.46 -11.52
N ALA A 187 36.09 11.16 -11.21
CA ALA A 187 36.79 10.67 -10.03
C ALA A 187 37.75 9.54 -10.41
N ASP A 188 38.96 9.60 -9.89
CA ASP A 188 39.91 8.48 -9.95
C ASP A 188 39.35 7.28 -9.15
N PRO A 189 39.43 6.03 -9.65
CA PRO A 189 38.94 4.85 -8.93
C PRO A 189 39.51 4.68 -7.51
N SER A 190 40.71 5.20 -7.21
CA SER A 190 41.30 5.19 -5.86
C SER A 190 40.49 6.00 -4.83
N ARG A 191 39.69 6.97 -5.28
CA ARG A 191 38.80 7.80 -4.45
C ARG A 191 37.45 7.16 -4.20
N ILE A 192 37.20 5.97 -4.73
CA ILE A 192 35.93 5.27 -4.61
C ILE A 192 36.06 4.17 -3.54
N VAL A 193 35.16 4.18 -2.56
CA VAL A 193 35.08 3.16 -1.51
C VAL A 193 33.74 2.45 -1.61
N ILE A 194 33.75 1.13 -1.81
CA ILE A 194 32.53 0.31 -1.84
C ILE A 194 32.01 0.15 -0.41
N VAL A 195 30.70 0.38 -0.25
CA VAL A 195 30.00 0.29 1.03
C VAL A 195 28.74 -0.56 0.90
N SER A 196 28.22 -1.04 2.02
CA SER A 196 27.00 -1.83 2.15
C SER A 196 25.76 -0.93 2.12
N GLY A 197 25.68 -0.04 1.12
CA GLY A 197 24.68 1.01 1.00
C GLY A 197 24.93 2.23 1.90
N ILE A 198 24.04 3.22 1.78
CA ILE A 198 24.22 4.58 2.34
C ILE A 198 24.49 4.58 3.85
N GLN A 199 23.81 3.72 4.62
CA GLN A 199 23.98 3.68 6.08
C GLN A 199 25.41 3.35 6.52
N GLU A 200 26.13 2.53 5.77
CA GLU A 200 27.54 2.29 6.07
C GLU A 200 28.39 3.51 5.72
N GLY A 201 28.13 4.17 4.59
CA GLY A 201 28.86 5.39 4.23
C GLY A 201 28.66 6.53 5.24
N LEU A 202 27.43 6.69 5.74
CA LEU A 202 27.12 7.63 6.82
C LEU A 202 27.84 7.26 8.12
N ALA A 203 27.91 5.98 8.46
CA ALA A 203 28.64 5.51 9.64
C ALA A 203 30.14 5.78 9.53
N LEU A 204 30.75 5.54 8.35
CA LEU A 204 32.17 5.83 8.11
C LEU A 204 32.47 7.32 8.22
N ALA A 205 31.67 8.17 7.56
CA ALA A 205 31.83 9.62 7.66
C ALA A 205 31.65 10.12 9.10
N ALA A 206 30.63 9.63 9.82
CA ALA A 206 30.41 9.96 11.22
C ALA A 206 31.58 9.54 12.12
N ARG A 207 32.16 8.35 11.92
CA ARG A 207 33.30 7.88 12.70
C ARG A 207 34.56 8.73 12.50
N LEU A 208 34.77 9.24 11.29
CA LEU A 208 35.92 10.08 10.98
C LEU A 208 35.80 11.49 11.57
N TYR A 209 34.60 12.08 11.54
CA TYR A 209 34.43 13.52 11.75
C TYR A 209 33.55 13.91 12.94
N LEU A 210 32.78 12.98 13.50
CA LEU A 210 31.90 13.24 14.63
C LEU A 210 32.44 12.60 15.90
N ALA A 211 32.59 13.42 16.92
CA ALA A 211 32.84 13.03 18.29
C ALA A 211 31.81 13.71 19.20
N ARG A 212 31.82 13.38 20.49
CA ARG A 212 30.96 14.03 21.48
C ARG A 212 31.15 15.55 21.44
N GLY A 213 30.08 16.29 21.16
CA GLY A 213 30.08 17.76 21.07
C GLY A 213 30.49 18.34 19.71
N ALA A 214 30.89 17.52 18.74
CA ALA A 214 31.04 17.97 17.36
C ALA A 214 29.66 18.28 16.76
N LEU A 215 29.56 19.30 15.92
CA LEU A 215 28.32 19.71 15.28
C LEU A 215 28.14 18.97 13.94
N GLY A 216 27.05 18.22 13.82
CA GLY A 216 26.54 17.67 12.56
C GLY A 216 25.27 18.42 12.14
N VAL A 217 25.12 18.67 10.84
CA VAL A 217 23.98 19.41 10.27
C VAL A 217 23.18 18.48 9.36
N VAL A 218 21.85 18.48 9.50
CA VAL A 218 20.93 17.70 8.66
C VAL A 218 19.79 18.58 8.15
N GLU A 219 19.20 18.20 7.02
CA GLU A 219 17.94 18.79 6.54
C GLU A 219 16.78 18.53 7.53
N ASP A 220 15.76 19.39 7.55
CA ASP A 220 14.50 19.19 8.25
C ASP A 220 13.31 19.45 7.32
N PRO A 221 12.55 18.42 6.93
CA PRO A 221 12.73 17.00 7.26
C PRO A 221 13.89 16.30 6.50
N CYS A 222 14.43 15.19 7.03
CA CYS A 222 15.43 14.35 6.34
C CYS A 222 15.21 12.84 6.50
N TYR A 223 16.06 12.04 5.86
CA TYR A 223 16.15 10.60 6.11
C TYR A 223 16.55 10.31 7.56
N GLN A 224 15.73 9.54 8.28
CA GLN A 224 15.96 9.21 9.69
C GLN A 224 17.30 8.52 9.94
N GLY A 225 17.78 7.73 8.98
CA GLY A 225 19.05 7.04 9.13
C GLY A 225 20.26 7.96 9.15
N ALA A 226 20.18 9.18 8.61
CA ALA A 226 21.25 10.17 8.69
C ALA A 226 21.32 10.82 10.07
N ALA A 227 20.18 11.34 10.55
CA ALA A 227 20.08 11.93 11.90
C ALA A 227 20.52 10.93 12.98
N LEU A 228 20.04 9.67 12.91
CA LEU A 228 20.42 8.64 13.88
C LEU A 228 21.91 8.27 13.82
N ALA A 229 22.56 8.34 12.66
CA ALA A 229 23.99 8.08 12.55
C ALA A 229 24.81 9.17 13.28
N PHE A 230 24.39 10.43 13.17
CA PHE A 230 25.04 11.55 13.85
C PHE A 230 24.79 11.51 15.37
N GLU A 231 23.54 11.26 15.78
CA GLU A 231 23.18 11.06 17.20
C GLU A 231 23.97 9.90 17.82
N ALA A 232 24.13 8.78 17.11
CA ALA A 232 24.85 7.60 17.59
C ALA A 232 26.35 7.87 17.79
N ALA A 233 26.95 8.76 17.00
CA ALA A 233 28.32 9.24 17.19
C ALA A 233 28.47 10.21 18.38
N GLY A 234 27.35 10.68 18.95
CA GLY A 234 27.31 11.64 20.05
C GLY A 234 27.42 13.10 19.63
N ALA A 235 27.19 13.40 18.35
CA ALA A 235 27.21 14.75 17.83
C ALA A 235 26.07 15.62 18.40
N GLU A 236 26.31 16.93 18.48
CA GLU A 236 25.23 17.92 18.50
C GLU A 236 24.64 17.97 17.09
N VAL A 237 23.33 17.75 16.95
CA VAL A 237 22.66 17.74 15.63
C VAL A 237 21.86 19.03 15.47
N ALA A 238 22.23 19.84 14.49
CA ALA A 238 21.45 20.99 14.04
C ALA A 238 20.64 20.64 12.79
N SER A 239 19.44 21.18 12.72
CA SER A 239 18.48 20.99 11.63
C SER A 239 18.38 22.25 10.79
N VAL A 240 18.28 22.11 9.48
CA VAL A 240 18.15 23.22 8.52
C VAL A 240 16.90 23.01 7.69
N ALA A 241 16.03 24.02 7.63
CA ALA A 241 14.76 23.89 6.93
C ALA A 241 14.94 23.68 5.43
N VAL A 242 13.95 23.01 4.84
CA VAL A 242 13.85 22.75 3.40
C VAL A 242 12.57 23.37 2.86
N ASP A 243 12.65 24.06 1.73
CA ASP A 243 11.49 24.50 0.95
C ASP A 243 11.49 23.86 -0.45
N ARG A 244 10.68 24.42 -1.36
CA ARG A 244 10.54 23.93 -2.74
C ARG A 244 11.85 23.97 -3.56
N ASP A 245 12.80 24.81 -3.16
CA ASP A 245 14.09 25.01 -3.80
C ASP A 245 15.22 24.30 -3.03
N GLY A 246 14.87 23.40 -2.09
CA GLY A 246 15.78 22.59 -1.29
C GLY A 246 16.13 23.21 0.07
N LEU A 247 17.26 22.80 0.63
CA LEU A 247 17.85 23.33 1.87
C LEU A 247 17.99 24.86 1.80
N ILE A 248 17.59 25.57 2.87
CA ILE A 248 17.64 27.03 2.99
C ILE A 248 19.00 27.45 3.57
N PRO A 249 19.92 28.07 2.78
CA PRO A 249 21.28 28.31 3.26
C PRO A 249 21.37 29.36 4.37
N ASP A 250 20.41 30.28 4.44
CA ASP A 250 20.35 31.30 5.51
C ASP A 250 20.16 30.70 6.91
N ASP A 251 19.57 29.51 7.00
CA ASP A 251 19.35 28.78 8.26
C ASP A 251 20.58 27.96 8.68
N LEU A 252 21.64 27.91 7.85
CA LEU A 252 22.87 27.20 8.19
C LEU A 252 23.57 27.87 9.39
N PRO A 253 24.13 27.08 10.33
CA PRO A 253 24.72 27.63 11.53
C PRO A 253 25.96 28.48 11.22
N ARG A 254 26.07 29.63 11.89
CA ARG A 254 27.20 30.56 11.75
C ARG A 254 28.38 30.20 12.66
N ARG A 255 28.74 28.91 12.72
CA ARG A 255 29.86 28.35 13.50
C ARG A 255 30.41 27.08 12.84
N THR A 256 31.58 26.63 13.27
CA THR A 256 32.22 25.39 12.77
C THR A 256 31.29 24.19 12.91
N ALA A 257 31.18 23.42 11.82
CA ALA A 257 30.44 22.17 11.75
C ALA A 257 31.30 21.11 11.05
N SER A 258 31.22 19.86 11.50
CA SER A 258 32.02 18.76 10.96
C SER A 258 31.43 18.21 9.66
N LEU A 259 30.11 17.97 9.65
CA LEU A 259 29.40 17.33 8.54
C LEU A 259 28.06 18.01 8.26
N LEU A 260 27.71 18.13 6.99
CA LEU A 260 26.37 18.48 6.51
C LEU A 260 25.81 17.30 5.70
N TYR A 261 24.65 16.76 6.07
CA TYR A 261 23.92 15.79 5.25
C TYR A 261 22.87 16.50 4.40
N THR A 262 22.92 16.30 3.08
CA THR A 262 21.93 16.86 2.15
C THR A 262 21.59 15.89 1.02
N THR A 263 20.37 16.01 0.51
CA THR A 263 19.85 15.26 -0.65
C THR A 263 19.52 16.23 -1.80
N PRO A 264 20.53 16.93 -2.37
CA PRO A 264 20.33 18.13 -3.17
C PRO A 264 19.71 17.83 -4.54
N THR A 265 19.93 16.62 -5.05
CA THR A 265 19.39 16.17 -6.32
C THR A 265 17.89 15.96 -6.18
N HIS A 266 17.45 15.12 -5.24
CA HIS A 266 16.04 14.84 -4.96
C HIS A 266 15.85 14.71 -3.46
N GLN A 267 15.25 15.73 -2.85
CA GLN A 267 15.24 15.86 -1.41
C GLN A 267 14.38 14.77 -0.77
N TYR A 268 14.91 14.02 0.20
CA TYR A 268 14.10 13.05 0.91
C TYR A 268 13.50 13.67 2.18
N PRO A 269 12.16 13.79 2.31
CA PRO A 269 11.12 13.14 1.50
C PRO A 269 10.43 14.02 0.44
N SER A 270 10.63 15.34 0.42
CA SER A 270 9.78 16.28 -0.32
C SER A 270 9.89 16.17 -1.86
N GLY A 271 11.01 15.66 -2.33
CA GLY A 271 11.40 15.60 -3.73
C GLY A 271 11.83 16.95 -4.32
N ALA A 272 12.05 17.98 -3.49
CA ALA A 272 12.62 19.25 -3.93
C ALA A 272 14.02 19.06 -4.55
N THR A 273 14.38 19.90 -5.52
CA THR A 273 15.73 19.94 -6.09
C THR A 273 16.42 21.21 -5.63
N LEU A 274 17.61 21.09 -5.05
CA LEU A 274 18.40 22.22 -4.59
C LEU A 274 18.82 23.08 -5.79
N SER A 275 18.43 24.35 -5.78
CA SER A 275 18.70 25.30 -6.87
C SER A 275 20.20 25.55 -7.09
N ALA A 276 20.57 26.00 -8.30
CA ALA A 276 21.97 26.26 -8.64
C ALA A 276 22.62 27.34 -7.74
N GLU A 277 21.85 28.37 -7.40
CA GLU A 277 22.27 29.44 -6.47
C GLU A 277 22.56 28.87 -5.08
N ARG A 278 21.61 28.12 -4.51
CA ARG A 278 21.77 27.52 -3.17
C ARG A 278 22.87 26.46 -3.11
N ARG A 279 23.14 25.74 -4.20
CA ARG A 279 24.32 24.85 -4.28
C ARG A 279 25.61 25.63 -4.06
N THR A 280 25.72 26.81 -4.67
CA THR A 280 26.90 27.68 -4.53
C THR A 280 27.03 28.21 -3.10
N GLU A 281 25.91 28.63 -2.50
CA GLU A 281 25.88 29.11 -1.11
C GLU A 281 26.24 28.02 -0.10
N VAL A 282 25.70 26.81 -0.25
CA VAL A 282 26.04 25.65 0.60
C VAL A 282 27.52 25.31 0.51
N ILE A 283 28.10 25.30 -0.70
CA ILE A 283 29.55 25.07 -0.90
C ILE A 283 30.37 26.17 -0.24
N ALA A 284 30.00 27.44 -0.43
CA ALA A 284 30.69 28.57 0.17
C ALA A 284 30.63 28.52 1.71
N TRP A 285 29.47 28.17 2.26
CA TRP A 285 29.29 27.96 3.70
C TRP A 285 30.18 26.82 4.21
N ALA A 286 30.20 25.67 3.53
CA ALA A 286 30.97 24.51 3.94
C ALA A 286 32.47 24.83 4.00
N ARG A 287 33.01 25.50 2.97
CA ARG A 287 34.40 25.96 2.95
C ARG A 287 34.70 26.99 4.04
N ARG A 288 33.79 27.94 4.27
CA ARG A 288 33.96 29.00 5.29
C ARG A 288 34.02 28.46 6.71
N TYR A 289 33.21 27.44 7.03
CA TYR A 289 33.10 26.89 8.38
C TYR A 289 33.83 25.55 8.58
N GLY A 290 34.58 25.09 7.57
CA GLY A 290 35.40 23.87 7.66
C GLY A 290 34.60 22.58 7.72
N CYS A 291 33.50 22.51 6.95
CA CYS A 291 32.55 21.39 6.95
C CYS A 291 32.70 20.52 5.70
N TYR A 292 32.61 19.20 5.85
CA TYR A 292 32.43 18.29 4.71
C TYR A 292 30.94 18.08 4.41
N ILE A 293 30.58 18.15 3.14
CA ILE A 293 29.23 17.91 2.66
C ILE A 293 29.07 16.43 2.33
N ILE A 294 28.12 15.75 2.95
CA ILE A 294 27.63 14.45 2.54
C ILE A 294 26.48 14.67 1.55
N GLU A 295 26.75 14.43 0.27
CA GLU A 295 25.73 14.42 -0.78
C GLU A 295 25.20 12.99 -0.92
N ASP A 296 24.00 12.72 -0.40
CA ASP A 296 23.31 11.44 -0.55
C ASP A 296 22.44 11.45 -1.82
N ASP A 297 22.85 10.68 -2.81
CA ASP A 297 22.17 10.62 -4.11
C ASP A 297 21.52 9.25 -4.34
N TYR A 298 20.63 8.91 -3.41
CA TYR A 298 20.04 7.58 -3.28
C TYR A 298 19.23 7.11 -4.49
N ASP A 299 18.65 8.04 -5.28
CA ASP A 299 17.83 7.74 -6.46
C ASP A 299 18.33 8.42 -7.74
N CYS A 300 19.62 8.79 -7.78
CA CYS A 300 20.26 9.45 -8.92
C CYS A 300 19.93 8.84 -10.28
N ASP A 301 19.88 7.51 -10.36
CA ASP A 301 19.65 6.79 -11.60
C ASP A 301 18.18 6.81 -12.03
N ILE A 302 17.24 7.29 -11.23
CA ILE A 302 15.81 7.27 -11.51
C ILE A 302 15.28 8.70 -11.64
N ARG A 303 15.30 9.19 -12.88
CA ARG A 303 14.79 10.52 -13.26
C ARG A 303 13.91 10.43 -14.49
N TYR A 304 12.86 11.23 -14.53
CA TYR A 304 11.90 11.25 -15.63
C TYR A 304 11.87 12.60 -16.35
N GLN A 305 11.94 13.69 -15.58
CA GLN A 305 11.83 15.07 -16.06
C GLN A 305 12.75 15.99 -15.23
N GLY A 306 12.98 17.23 -15.71
CA GLY A 306 13.69 18.29 -14.97
C GLY A 306 15.13 18.54 -15.42
N SER A 307 15.72 19.64 -14.90
CA SER A 307 17.09 20.05 -15.20
C SER A 307 18.12 19.15 -14.52
N HIS A 308 19.09 18.65 -15.29
CA HIS A 308 20.24 17.90 -14.78
C HIS A 308 21.27 18.85 -14.15
N LEU A 309 20.94 19.43 -12.99
CA LEU A 309 21.91 20.22 -12.24
C LEU A 309 23.10 19.34 -11.84
N PRO A 310 24.35 19.82 -12.01
CA PRO A 310 25.51 19.09 -11.56
C PRO A 310 25.43 18.79 -10.05
N PRO A 311 25.77 17.56 -9.62
CA PRO A 311 25.87 17.24 -8.19
C PRO A 311 26.91 18.12 -7.51
N LEU A 312 26.76 18.34 -6.19
CA LEU A 312 27.71 19.12 -5.40
C LEU A 312 29.13 18.55 -5.53
N ALA A 313 29.26 17.23 -5.60
CA ALA A 313 30.53 16.53 -5.79
C ALA A 313 31.23 16.84 -7.12
N ALA A 314 30.49 17.23 -8.16
CA ALA A 314 31.09 17.71 -9.41
C ALA A 314 31.55 19.17 -9.30
N LEU A 315 30.88 19.98 -8.47
CA LEU A 315 31.18 21.41 -8.28
C LEU A 315 32.27 21.68 -7.23
N ALA A 316 32.33 20.85 -6.19
CA ALA A 316 33.24 20.99 -5.06
C ALA A 316 33.77 19.60 -4.60
N PRO A 317 34.57 18.92 -5.45
CA PRO A 317 35.13 17.60 -5.14
C PRO A 317 36.14 17.60 -3.98
N ASP A 318 36.60 18.78 -3.56
CA ASP A 318 37.53 19.01 -2.44
C ASP A 318 36.86 18.86 -1.07
N CYS A 319 35.57 19.19 -0.95
CA CYS A 319 34.85 19.19 0.34
C CYS A 319 33.57 18.35 0.34
N THR A 320 33.27 17.61 -0.75
CA THR A 320 32.05 16.80 -0.86
C THR A 320 32.36 15.31 -0.85
N ILE A 321 31.71 14.60 0.07
CA ILE A 321 31.62 13.14 0.15
C ILE A 321 30.32 12.73 -0.55
N TYR A 322 30.43 12.23 -1.78
CA TYR A 322 29.28 11.73 -2.53
C TYR A 322 28.96 10.30 -2.11
N ILE A 323 27.69 9.99 -1.84
CA ILE A 323 27.25 8.64 -1.50
C ILE A 323 26.18 8.19 -2.49
N GLY A 324 26.45 7.09 -3.21
CA GLY A 324 25.52 6.45 -4.12
C GLY A 324 25.12 5.04 -3.69
N THR A 325 24.01 4.53 -4.22
CA THR A 325 23.55 3.16 -3.94
C THR A 325 22.93 2.49 -5.15
N PHE A 326 23.09 1.16 -5.22
CA PHE A 326 22.38 0.30 -6.18
C PHE A 326 21.05 -0.23 -5.63
N SER A 327 20.69 0.14 -4.41
CA SER A 327 19.49 -0.38 -3.73
C SER A 327 18.20 -0.02 -4.45
N LYS A 328 18.17 1.14 -5.13
CA LYS A 328 16.98 1.66 -5.82
C LYS A 328 16.91 1.22 -7.29
N SER A 329 18.06 0.97 -7.92
CA SER A 329 18.14 0.51 -9.31
C SER A 329 18.09 -1.01 -9.47
N LEU A 330 18.64 -1.76 -8.50
CA LEU A 330 18.72 -3.23 -8.54
C LEU A 330 17.95 -3.85 -7.38
N GLY A 331 18.35 -3.57 -6.14
CA GLY A 331 17.70 -4.16 -4.98
C GLY A 331 18.55 -4.09 -3.71
N ALA A 332 17.89 -3.77 -2.60
CA ALA A 332 18.56 -3.64 -1.30
C ALA A 332 19.16 -4.97 -0.78
N GLY A 333 18.76 -6.13 -1.32
CA GLY A 333 19.30 -7.43 -0.95
C GLY A 333 20.77 -7.64 -1.32
N LEU A 334 21.29 -6.91 -2.32
CA LEU A 334 22.70 -6.99 -2.72
C LEU A 334 23.65 -6.29 -1.75
N ARG A 335 23.13 -5.33 -0.96
CA ARG A 335 23.93 -4.50 -0.04
C ARG A 335 25.17 -3.91 -0.72
N LEU A 336 24.98 -3.24 -1.87
CA LEU A 336 26.04 -2.53 -2.58
C LEU A 336 25.70 -1.04 -2.74
N GLY A 337 26.69 -0.21 -2.45
CA GLY A 337 26.74 1.22 -2.66
C GLY A 337 28.20 1.67 -2.69
N TYR A 338 28.43 2.97 -2.81
CA TYR A 338 29.78 3.51 -2.94
C TYR A 338 29.85 4.92 -2.38
N MET A 339 31.03 5.31 -1.95
CA MET A 339 31.41 6.68 -1.61
C MET A 339 32.42 7.17 -2.65
N VAL A 340 32.28 8.41 -3.12
CA VAL A 340 33.37 9.15 -3.77
C VAL A 340 33.82 10.21 -2.80
N VAL A 341 35.07 10.13 -2.36
CA VAL A 341 35.60 11.00 -1.31
C VAL A 341 36.64 11.97 -1.85
N PRO A 342 36.87 13.12 -1.17
CA PRO A 342 38.03 13.96 -1.46
C PRO A 342 39.34 13.17 -1.39
N GLU A 343 40.27 13.48 -2.28
CA GLU A 343 41.52 12.72 -2.47
C GLU A 343 42.32 12.59 -1.17
N HIS A 344 42.48 13.69 -0.43
CA HIS A 344 43.28 13.74 0.79
C HIS A 344 42.71 12.95 1.96
N ILE A 345 41.47 12.44 1.87
CA ILE A 345 40.85 11.62 2.93
C ILE A 345 40.59 10.17 2.51
N ALA A 346 40.93 9.78 1.27
CA ALA A 346 40.64 8.44 0.76
C ALA A 346 41.29 7.33 1.59
N GLU A 347 42.55 7.51 1.98
CA GLU A 347 43.28 6.56 2.83
C GLU A 347 42.65 6.44 4.23
N ALA A 348 42.23 7.55 4.83
CA ALA A 348 41.60 7.55 6.15
C ALA A 348 40.24 6.82 6.14
N VAL A 349 39.44 7.00 5.09
CA VAL A 349 38.18 6.28 4.90
C VAL A 349 38.44 4.78 4.72
N CYS A 350 39.45 4.41 3.95
CA CYS A 350 39.85 3.01 3.75
C CYS A 350 40.31 2.36 5.07
N ALA A 351 41.08 3.10 5.88
CA ALA A 351 41.50 2.65 7.21
C ALA A 351 40.29 2.41 8.14
N GLU A 352 39.33 3.34 8.23
CA GLU A 352 38.12 3.14 9.03
C GLU A 352 37.25 1.98 8.51
N LYS A 353 37.17 1.81 7.19
CA LYS A 353 36.50 0.68 6.56
C LYS A 353 37.14 -0.66 6.94
N SER A 354 38.47 -0.71 7.03
CA SER A 354 39.20 -1.90 7.51
C SER A 354 38.81 -2.28 8.94
N LEU A 355 38.60 -1.30 9.82
CA LEU A 355 38.19 -1.51 11.21
C LEU A 355 36.72 -1.89 11.34
N LEU A 356 35.86 -1.37 10.45
CA LEU A 356 34.42 -1.60 10.50
C LEU A 356 34.03 -3.00 10.04
N ASN A 357 34.54 -3.44 8.88
CA ASN A 357 34.22 -4.78 8.34
C ASN A 357 35.24 -5.35 7.34
N ASN A 358 36.34 -4.64 7.06
CA ASN A 358 37.41 -5.11 6.18
C ASN A 358 36.96 -5.48 4.75
N GLY A 359 36.04 -4.70 4.21
CA GLY A 359 35.58 -4.80 2.82
C GLY A 359 34.17 -5.35 2.66
N ASN A 360 33.82 -5.67 1.42
CA ASN A 360 32.52 -6.21 1.03
C ASN A 360 32.68 -7.61 0.40
N PRO A 361 31.62 -8.44 0.37
CA PRO A 361 31.63 -9.72 -0.33
C PRO A 361 32.10 -9.59 -1.78
N TRP A 362 33.05 -10.43 -2.19
CA TRP A 362 33.71 -10.35 -3.50
C TRP A 362 32.75 -10.67 -4.66
N LEU A 363 31.93 -11.71 -4.53
CA LEU A 363 31.16 -12.26 -5.64
C LEU A 363 30.12 -11.27 -6.19
N GLU A 364 29.41 -10.58 -5.31
CA GLU A 364 28.44 -9.55 -5.66
C GLU A 364 29.12 -8.36 -6.35
N GLN A 365 30.32 -7.98 -5.90
CA GLN A 365 31.10 -6.90 -6.51
C GLN A 365 31.58 -7.27 -7.92
N ALA A 366 32.15 -8.45 -8.09
CA ALA A 366 32.62 -8.93 -9.39
C ALA A 366 31.47 -9.07 -10.39
N THR A 367 30.34 -9.63 -9.94
CA THR A 367 29.13 -9.76 -10.76
C THR A 367 28.60 -8.39 -11.19
N LEU A 368 28.57 -7.41 -10.28
CA LEU A 368 28.14 -6.04 -10.62
C LEU A 368 29.11 -5.35 -11.59
N ALA A 369 30.42 -5.52 -11.40
CA ALA A 369 31.44 -4.96 -12.28
C ALA A 369 31.23 -5.44 -13.73
N ASP A 370 31.06 -6.75 -13.94
CA ASP A 370 30.77 -7.32 -15.26
C ASP A 370 29.41 -6.87 -15.82
N PHE A 371 28.41 -6.73 -14.95
CA PHE A 371 27.08 -6.27 -15.33
C PHE A 371 27.11 -4.82 -15.85
N MET A 372 27.93 -3.96 -15.24
CA MET A 372 28.15 -2.59 -15.68
C MET A 372 29.02 -2.54 -16.94
N HIS A 373 30.15 -3.27 -16.97
CA HIS A 373 31.09 -3.29 -18.08
C HIS A 373 30.46 -3.79 -19.38
N SER A 374 29.59 -4.80 -19.30
CA SER A 374 28.87 -5.34 -20.47
C SER A 374 27.76 -4.43 -21.03
N GLY A 375 27.50 -3.26 -20.42
CA GLY A 375 26.37 -2.38 -20.77
C GLY A 375 24.99 -2.92 -20.36
N SER A 376 24.94 -4.09 -19.71
CA SER A 376 23.70 -4.71 -19.24
C SER A 376 23.02 -3.85 -18.17
N TYR A 377 23.81 -3.17 -17.33
CA TYR A 377 23.30 -2.23 -16.33
C TYR A 377 22.59 -1.02 -16.95
N ALA A 378 23.19 -0.38 -17.96
CA ALA A 378 22.58 0.76 -18.66
C ALA A 378 21.25 0.35 -19.33
N SER A 379 21.24 -0.80 -20.01
CA SER A 379 20.02 -1.37 -20.61
C SER A 379 18.95 -1.68 -19.56
N HIS A 380 19.36 -2.15 -18.37
CA HIS A 380 18.47 -2.38 -17.24
C HIS A 380 17.88 -1.09 -16.69
N LEU A 381 18.69 -0.04 -16.52
CA LEU A 381 18.21 1.27 -16.07
C LEU A 381 17.15 1.85 -17.00
N LEU A 382 17.29 1.71 -18.33
CA LEU A 382 16.26 2.15 -19.28
C LEU A 382 14.91 1.48 -19.03
N ARG A 383 14.90 0.16 -18.83
CA ARG A 383 13.67 -0.60 -18.53
C ARG A 383 13.05 -0.20 -17.18
N VAL A 384 13.89 -0.07 -16.16
CA VAL A 384 13.46 0.32 -14.81
C VAL A 384 12.87 1.73 -14.81
N ARG A 385 13.51 2.70 -15.48
CA ARG A 385 13.00 4.07 -15.61
C ARG A 385 11.63 4.10 -16.30
N SER A 386 11.46 3.32 -17.37
CA SER A 386 10.16 3.25 -18.05
C SER A 386 9.08 2.70 -17.13
N HIS A 387 9.32 1.54 -16.50
CA HIS A 387 8.35 0.92 -15.60
C HIS A 387 7.98 1.85 -14.43
N TYR A 388 8.95 2.49 -13.81
CA TYR A 388 8.70 3.36 -12.67
C TYR A 388 7.97 4.65 -13.06
N ARG A 389 8.24 5.21 -14.24
CA ARG A 389 7.47 6.33 -14.80
C ARG A 389 6.02 5.95 -15.01
N ASP A 390 5.76 4.80 -15.63
CA ASP A 390 4.38 4.34 -15.89
C ASP A 390 3.62 4.09 -14.57
N SER A 391 4.30 3.53 -13.56
CA SER A 391 3.74 3.35 -12.22
C SER A 391 3.47 4.69 -11.51
N ARG A 392 4.36 5.68 -11.63
CA ARG A 392 4.16 7.04 -11.10
C ARG A 392 2.95 7.70 -11.75
N ASP A 393 2.88 7.69 -13.08
CA ASP A 393 1.79 8.35 -13.84
C ASP A 393 0.44 7.72 -13.51
N CYS A 394 0.42 6.38 -13.38
CA CYS A 394 -0.75 5.64 -12.93
C CYS A 394 -1.15 6.02 -11.49
N LEU A 395 -0.19 6.17 -10.57
CA LEU A 395 -0.45 6.59 -9.19
C LEU A 395 -1.07 7.99 -9.15
N VAL A 396 -0.45 8.97 -9.81
CA VAL A 396 -0.96 10.35 -9.86
C VAL A 396 -2.35 10.40 -10.48
N ALA A 397 -2.57 9.71 -11.60
CA ALA A 397 -3.89 9.61 -12.23
C ALA A 397 -4.92 8.92 -11.32
N ALA A 398 -4.54 7.86 -10.60
CA ALA A 398 -5.42 7.17 -9.67
C ALA A 398 -5.79 8.05 -8.46
N LEU A 399 -4.85 8.85 -7.95
CA LEU A 399 -5.12 9.84 -6.90
C LEU A 399 -6.12 10.88 -7.40
N HIS A 400 -5.89 11.46 -8.60
CA HIS A 400 -6.82 12.41 -9.18
C HIS A 400 -8.23 11.83 -9.37
N ARG A 401 -8.34 10.61 -9.90
CA ARG A 401 -9.64 9.95 -10.12
C ARG A 401 -10.43 9.70 -8.82
N ASN A 402 -9.76 9.42 -7.71
CA ASN A 402 -10.43 9.03 -6.46
C ASN A 402 -10.57 10.18 -5.44
N PHE A 403 -9.69 11.19 -5.53
CA PHE A 403 -9.59 12.28 -4.56
C PHE A 403 -9.69 13.68 -5.20
N GLY A 404 -9.84 13.79 -6.51
CA GLY A 404 -10.04 15.04 -7.25
C GLY A 404 -8.76 15.83 -7.49
N ASP A 405 -8.80 17.13 -7.25
CA ASP A 405 -7.61 17.97 -7.39
C ASP A 405 -6.67 17.70 -6.21
N VAL A 406 -5.62 16.90 -6.45
CA VAL A 406 -4.64 16.52 -5.44
C VAL A 406 -3.34 17.24 -5.70
N ARG A 407 -2.68 17.66 -4.63
CA ARG A 407 -1.31 18.14 -4.70
C ARG A 407 -0.34 17.00 -4.42
N VAL A 408 0.61 16.83 -5.32
CA VAL A 408 1.69 15.85 -5.21
C VAL A 408 3.00 16.57 -5.45
N ASP A 409 3.96 16.40 -4.54
CA ASP A 409 5.32 16.90 -4.70
C ASP A 409 6.28 15.71 -4.94
N GLY A 410 7.43 15.98 -5.57
CA GLY A 410 8.48 14.97 -5.83
C GLY A 410 8.21 14.01 -6.98
N ASP A 411 7.31 14.36 -7.90
CA ASP A 411 6.97 13.52 -9.04
C ASP A 411 8.01 13.60 -10.19
N ALA A 412 8.97 14.53 -10.16
CA ALA A 412 10.00 14.67 -11.20
C ALA A 412 10.97 13.46 -11.31
N GLY A 413 11.13 12.68 -10.24
CA GLY A 413 12.06 11.56 -10.17
C GLY A 413 11.85 10.64 -8.98
N GLY A 414 12.76 9.69 -8.77
CA GLY A 414 12.77 8.83 -7.60
C GLY A 414 11.81 7.64 -7.66
N LEU A 415 11.41 7.14 -6.49
CA LEU A 415 10.58 5.93 -6.34
C LEU A 415 9.35 6.16 -5.46
N HIS A 416 9.12 7.41 -5.04
CA HIS A 416 8.02 7.81 -4.19
C HIS A 416 7.54 9.20 -4.58
N VAL A 417 6.32 9.50 -4.18
CA VAL A 417 5.78 10.87 -4.20
C VAL A 417 5.31 11.25 -2.81
N LEU A 418 5.25 12.56 -2.57
CA LEU A 418 4.67 13.14 -1.36
C LEU A 418 3.25 13.61 -1.69
N TRP A 419 2.25 12.89 -1.21
CA TRP A 419 0.84 13.22 -1.42
C TRP A 419 0.32 14.10 -0.28
N HIS A 420 -0.08 15.33 -0.61
CA HIS A 420 -0.74 16.23 0.33
C HIS A 420 -2.23 15.90 0.39
N LEU A 421 -2.69 15.49 1.57
CA LEU A 421 -4.05 15.05 1.81
C LEU A 421 -5.02 16.22 1.64
N PRO A 422 -5.99 16.13 0.70
CA PRO A 422 -6.93 17.21 0.45
C PRO A 422 -7.83 17.47 1.67
N PRO A 423 -8.39 18.68 1.79
CA PRO A 423 -9.40 19.02 2.80
C PRO A 423 -10.54 17.99 2.87
N GLY A 424 -11.08 17.75 4.07
CA GLY A 424 -12.21 16.84 4.27
C GLY A 424 -11.85 15.35 4.33
N ILE A 425 -10.55 15.03 4.34
CA ILE A 425 -9.99 13.71 4.64
C ILE A 425 -9.28 13.76 6.01
N PRO A 426 -9.28 12.66 6.81
CA PRO A 426 -8.57 12.61 8.09
C PRO A 426 -7.07 12.92 7.97
N ASP A 427 -6.38 13.16 9.10
CA ASP A 427 -4.92 13.37 9.11
C ASP A 427 -4.13 12.15 8.60
N ALA A 428 -2.84 12.35 8.31
CA ALA A 428 -1.98 11.33 7.73
C ALA A 428 -1.88 10.05 8.57
N VAL A 429 -1.80 10.17 9.91
CA VAL A 429 -1.69 9.03 10.81
C VAL A 429 -2.99 8.22 10.84
N THR A 430 -4.13 8.92 10.82
CA THR A 430 -5.46 8.32 10.78
C THR A 430 -5.70 7.62 9.45
N VAL A 431 -5.34 8.26 8.32
CA VAL A 431 -5.44 7.64 6.99
C VAL A 431 -4.56 6.40 6.89
N GLU A 432 -3.31 6.45 7.39
CA GLU A 432 -2.43 5.28 7.47
C GLU A 432 -3.07 4.11 8.25
N ALA A 433 -3.67 4.39 9.42
CA ALA A 433 -4.35 3.38 10.22
C ALA A 433 -5.59 2.78 9.52
N LEU A 434 -6.39 3.62 8.85
CA LEU A 434 -7.55 3.17 8.06
C LEU A 434 -7.12 2.30 6.88
N ALA A 435 -6.09 2.74 6.15
CA ALA A 435 -5.51 2.01 5.02
C ALA A 435 -5.00 0.63 5.47
N GLN A 436 -4.29 0.58 6.61
CA GLN A 436 -3.76 -0.68 7.14
C GLN A 436 -4.86 -1.69 7.47
N ARG A 437 -5.99 -1.24 8.04
CA ARG A 437 -7.18 -2.09 8.27
C ARG A 437 -7.76 -2.60 6.94
N ALA A 438 -7.72 -1.77 5.90
CA ALA A 438 -8.06 -2.15 4.54
C ALA A 438 -6.97 -2.99 3.85
N ARG A 439 -5.84 -3.33 4.51
CA ARG A 439 -4.68 -4.03 3.94
C ARG A 439 -3.99 -3.26 2.80
N VAL A 440 -4.00 -1.93 2.85
CA VAL A 440 -3.24 -1.04 1.99
C VAL A 440 -2.16 -0.35 2.82
N GLY A 441 -0.89 -0.43 2.40
CA GLY A 441 0.22 0.25 3.07
C GLY A 441 0.44 1.63 2.48
N VAL A 442 0.09 2.68 3.22
CA VAL A 442 0.46 4.09 2.96
C VAL A 442 1.10 4.64 4.22
N TYR A 443 2.04 5.57 4.09
CA TYR A 443 2.96 5.86 5.19
C TYR A 443 2.95 7.34 5.55
N SER A 444 2.66 7.65 6.81
CA SER A 444 3.00 8.97 7.37
C SER A 444 4.51 9.18 7.35
N LEU A 445 4.96 10.43 7.45
CA LEU A 445 6.40 10.77 7.45
C LEU A 445 7.17 9.94 8.49
N ALA A 446 6.63 9.80 9.70
CA ALA A 446 7.26 9.00 10.76
C ALA A 446 7.41 7.51 10.36
N SER A 447 6.34 6.88 9.86
CA SER A 447 6.36 5.48 9.43
C SER A 447 7.22 5.25 8.19
N ALA A 448 7.38 6.26 7.34
CA ALA A 448 8.24 6.25 6.18
C ALA A 448 9.74 6.42 6.52
N ARG A 449 10.10 6.60 7.80
CA ARG A 449 11.48 6.84 8.29
C ARG A 449 12.02 8.22 7.91
N VAL A 450 11.16 9.23 8.05
CA VAL A 450 11.55 10.64 8.02
C VAL A 450 11.83 11.10 9.45
N HIS A 451 12.96 11.78 9.64
CA HIS A 451 13.26 12.54 10.85
C HIS A 451 12.85 13.99 10.62
N PHE A 452 12.24 14.60 11.62
CA PHE A 452 11.86 15.99 11.64
C PHE A 452 11.86 16.53 13.06
N GLN A 453 12.21 17.80 13.23
CA GLN A 453 12.33 18.40 14.57
C GLN A 453 10.98 18.90 15.09
N GLN A 454 10.20 19.57 14.23
CA GLN A 454 8.90 20.12 14.60
C GLN A 454 7.76 19.49 13.81
N ARG A 455 6.60 19.39 14.46
CA ARG A 455 5.36 19.05 13.77
C ARG A 455 4.89 20.27 12.99
N THR A 456 4.86 20.15 11.67
CA THR A 456 4.34 21.15 10.74
C THR A 456 3.10 20.61 10.02
N ALA A 457 2.42 21.47 9.25
CA ALA A 457 1.31 21.05 8.39
C ALA A 457 1.69 19.86 7.49
N LEU A 458 2.93 19.86 6.97
CA LEU A 458 3.49 18.75 6.20
C LEU A 458 3.45 17.43 6.98
N THR A 459 3.88 17.43 8.24
CA THR A 459 3.92 16.21 9.07
C THR A 459 2.54 15.65 9.43
N GLY A 460 1.51 16.49 9.48
CA GLY A 460 0.14 16.08 9.78
C GLY A 460 -0.72 15.76 8.55
N ARG A 461 -0.37 16.32 7.38
CA ARG A 461 -1.21 16.31 6.17
C ARG A 461 -0.54 15.72 4.93
N ALA A 462 0.63 15.10 5.06
CA ALA A 462 1.27 14.42 3.95
C ALA A 462 1.52 12.93 4.19
N LEU A 463 1.31 12.14 3.13
CA LEU A 463 1.64 10.72 3.06
C LEU A 463 2.72 10.51 2.01
N ILE A 464 3.61 9.55 2.27
CA ILE A 464 4.60 9.10 1.30
C ILE A 464 4.09 7.83 0.65
N LEU A 465 4.06 7.83 -0.67
CA LEU A 465 3.58 6.73 -1.49
C LEU A 465 4.69 6.26 -2.44
N GLY A 466 5.29 5.12 -2.13
CA GLY A 466 6.21 4.42 -3.02
C GLY A 466 5.45 3.70 -4.14
N TYR A 467 5.81 3.95 -5.40
CA TYR A 467 5.14 3.35 -6.56
C TYR A 467 5.96 2.26 -7.26
N ALA A 468 7.28 2.25 -7.05
CA ALA A 468 8.21 1.43 -7.82
C ALA A 468 8.05 -0.10 -7.67
N ALA A 469 7.49 -0.57 -6.56
CA ALA A 469 7.29 -2.00 -6.30
C ALA A 469 5.96 -2.55 -6.85
N LEU A 470 5.09 -1.69 -7.37
CA LEU A 470 3.73 -2.04 -7.74
C LEU A 470 3.52 -1.89 -9.25
N SER A 471 2.77 -2.82 -9.84
CA SER A 471 2.26 -2.67 -11.19
C SER A 471 1.14 -1.62 -11.25
N PRO A 472 0.91 -0.97 -12.41
CA PRO A 472 -0.20 -0.02 -12.58
C PRO A 472 -1.55 -0.54 -12.09
N LYS A 473 -1.88 -1.81 -12.41
CA LYS A 473 -3.13 -2.46 -11.96
C LYS A 473 -3.22 -2.59 -10.43
N GLN A 474 -2.11 -2.87 -9.75
CA GLN A 474 -2.07 -2.91 -8.29
C GLN A 474 -2.23 -1.52 -7.68
N ILE A 475 -1.63 -0.50 -8.31
CA ILE A 475 -1.76 0.90 -7.88
C ILE A 475 -3.22 1.35 -7.96
N GLU A 476 -3.90 1.14 -9.10
CA GLU A 476 -5.31 1.53 -9.26
C GLU A 476 -6.21 0.88 -8.22
N LYS A 477 -6.04 -0.44 -7.99
CA LYS A 477 -6.81 -1.17 -6.98
C LYS A 477 -6.48 -0.70 -5.56
N GLY A 478 -5.20 -0.42 -5.27
CA GLY A 478 -4.74 0.06 -3.98
C GLY A 478 -5.34 1.43 -3.63
N ILE A 479 -5.31 2.37 -4.58
CA ILE A 479 -5.85 3.73 -4.39
C ILE A 479 -7.38 3.73 -4.34
N ALA A 480 -8.05 2.93 -5.18
CA ALA A 480 -9.51 2.79 -5.09
C ALA A 480 -9.94 2.25 -3.71
N ARG A 481 -9.26 1.20 -3.23
CA ARG A 481 -9.51 0.60 -1.92
C ARG A 481 -9.19 1.55 -0.76
N LEU A 482 -8.16 2.38 -0.90
CA LEU A 482 -7.84 3.45 0.04
C LEU A 482 -8.99 4.47 0.11
N SER A 483 -9.49 4.92 -1.03
CA SER A 483 -10.65 5.83 -1.07
C SER A 483 -11.86 5.20 -0.40
N ASP A 484 -12.19 3.95 -0.73
CA ASP A 484 -13.34 3.26 -0.14
C ASP A 484 -13.23 3.13 1.38
N ALA A 485 -12.03 2.88 1.90
CA ALA A 485 -11.78 2.78 3.34
C ALA A 485 -11.94 4.11 4.07
N ILE A 486 -11.50 5.21 3.44
CA ILE A 486 -11.70 6.57 3.97
C ILE A 486 -13.19 6.93 3.93
N ASP A 487 -13.85 6.66 2.79
CA ASP A 487 -15.28 6.93 2.64
C ASP A 487 -16.10 6.09 3.64
N ASP A 488 -15.80 4.81 3.85
CA ASP A 488 -16.45 3.97 4.86
C ASP A 488 -16.27 4.50 6.29
N ALA A 489 -15.11 5.05 6.63
CA ALA A 489 -14.86 5.64 7.95
C ALA A 489 -15.64 6.95 8.17
N ILE A 490 -15.76 7.77 7.13
CA ILE A 490 -16.59 8.98 7.13
C ILE A 490 -18.08 8.62 7.23
N ASP A 491 -18.48 7.52 6.60
CA ASP A 491 -19.88 7.09 6.53
C ASP A 491 -20.38 6.41 7.83
N ASP A 492 -19.49 6.03 8.75
CA ASP A 492 -19.85 5.35 10.02
C ASP A 492 -20.42 6.35 11.04
N PRO A 493 -21.70 6.22 11.46
CA PRO A 493 -22.33 7.12 12.43
C PRO A 493 -21.68 7.10 13.82
N ALA A 494 -20.91 6.04 14.15
CA ALA A 494 -20.16 5.96 15.40
C ALA A 494 -18.82 6.69 15.34
N THR A 495 -18.40 7.12 14.15
CA THR A 495 -17.21 7.94 13.98
C THR A 495 -17.46 9.32 14.58
N ASP A 496 -16.67 9.67 15.58
CA ASP A 496 -16.59 11.04 16.05
C ASP A 496 -15.95 11.89 14.95
N MET A 497 -16.79 12.53 14.14
CA MET A 497 -16.36 13.39 13.04
C MET A 497 -15.56 14.59 13.53
N ALA A 498 -15.82 15.07 14.75
CA ALA A 498 -15.02 16.12 15.35
C ALA A 498 -13.61 15.61 15.67
N ALA A 499 -13.44 14.36 16.12
CA ALA A 499 -12.13 13.73 16.34
C ALA A 499 -11.44 13.27 15.05
N LEU A 500 -12.19 12.82 14.05
CA LEU A 500 -11.65 12.39 12.75
C LEU A 500 -11.02 13.57 11.97
N PHE A 501 -11.52 14.78 12.26
CA PHE A 501 -11.02 16.04 11.72
C PHE A 501 -10.47 16.99 12.79
N SER A 502 -10.32 16.54 14.05
CA SER A 502 -9.85 17.41 15.12
C SER A 502 -8.41 17.78 14.85
N ASP A 503 -8.19 19.08 14.78
CA ASP A 503 -6.90 19.74 14.70
C ASP A 503 -6.07 19.39 13.48
N GLN A 504 -6.53 19.92 12.34
CA GLN A 504 -5.69 20.13 11.16
C GLN A 504 -4.42 20.98 11.47
N PHE A 505 -4.31 21.58 12.65
CA PHE A 505 -3.16 22.42 13.07
C PHE A 505 -2.76 22.39 14.56
N ALA A 506 -3.26 21.50 15.43
CA ALA A 506 -2.84 21.44 16.84
C ALA A 506 -2.14 20.12 17.20
N PRO A 507 -1.17 20.13 18.15
CA PRO A 507 -0.52 18.91 18.61
C PRO A 507 -1.52 17.99 19.34
N PRO A 508 -1.50 16.67 19.09
CA PRO A 508 -2.45 15.76 19.73
C PRO A 508 -2.14 15.67 21.22
N ALA A 509 -3.18 15.81 22.05
CA ALA A 509 -3.12 15.28 23.40
C ALA A 509 -2.88 13.76 23.29
N VAL A 510 -1.85 13.27 24.00
CA VAL A 510 -1.62 11.84 24.17
C VAL A 510 -2.91 11.25 24.75
N PRO A 511 -3.57 10.30 24.09
CA PRO A 511 -4.69 9.62 24.71
C PRO A 511 -4.13 8.84 25.89
N VAL A 512 -4.42 9.31 27.11
CA VAL A 512 -4.40 8.43 28.27
C VAL A 512 -5.36 7.30 27.92
N SER A 513 -4.87 6.06 28.00
CA SER A 513 -5.66 4.87 27.73
C SER A 513 -6.80 4.75 28.75
N ALA A 514 -7.87 5.51 28.55
CA ALA A 514 -9.11 5.26 29.22
C ALA A 514 -9.65 3.97 28.59
N ARG A 515 -9.58 2.87 29.36
CA ARG A 515 -10.51 1.76 29.18
C ARG A 515 -11.91 2.38 29.26
N ARG A 516 -12.49 2.70 28.11
CA ARG A 516 -13.90 3.05 28.03
C ARG A 516 -14.65 1.75 28.18
N ASP A 517 -15.20 1.53 29.36
CA ASP A 517 -16.29 0.59 29.56
C ASP A 517 -17.40 1.00 28.60
N LEU A 518 -17.50 0.28 27.49
CA LEU A 518 -18.53 0.45 26.49
C LEU A 518 -19.88 0.18 27.16
N ALA A 519 -20.69 1.23 27.29
CA ALA A 519 -22.09 1.12 27.70
C ALA A 519 -22.84 0.08 26.85
N PRO A 520 -23.91 -0.56 27.37
CA PRO A 520 -24.56 -1.67 26.71
C PRO A 520 -25.17 -1.25 25.37
N ARG A 521 -24.47 -1.64 24.31
CA ARG A 521 -24.87 -1.80 22.91
C ARG A 521 -26.39 -1.73 22.65
N LEU A 522 -26.85 -0.62 22.08
CA LEU A 522 -27.97 -0.66 21.13
C LEU A 522 -27.46 -1.31 19.82
N ARG A 523 -27.29 -2.64 19.85
CA ARG A 523 -27.13 -3.42 18.62
C ARG A 523 -28.45 -3.36 17.86
N GLN A 524 -28.55 -2.49 16.85
CA GLN A 524 -29.46 -2.80 15.74
C GLN A 524 -28.99 -4.15 15.17
N ARG A 525 -29.80 -5.19 15.35
CA ARG A 525 -29.47 -6.54 14.89
C ARG A 525 -29.39 -6.52 13.36
N PRO A 526 -28.34 -7.07 12.73
CA PRO A 526 -28.43 -7.47 11.33
C PRO A 526 -29.66 -8.37 11.19
N ALA A 527 -30.47 -8.15 10.15
CA ALA A 527 -31.77 -8.80 9.98
C ALA A 527 -31.72 -10.33 9.81
N LEU A 528 -30.57 -11.00 9.96
CA LEU A 528 -30.42 -12.41 9.64
C LEU A 528 -30.02 -13.28 10.84
N ARG A 529 -30.96 -14.13 11.26
CA ARG A 529 -30.66 -15.45 11.83
C ARG A 529 -30.02 -16.32 10.71
N ARG A 530 -28.88 -16.99 10.98
CA ARG A 530 -28.30 -18.08 10.15
C ARG A 530 -29.40 -19.11 9.76
N SER A 531 -29.43 -19.86 8.66
CA SER A 531 -28.66 -20.26 7.44
C SER A 531 -29.70 -20.94 6.48
N PRO A 532 -29.45 -21.40 5.21
CA PRO A 532 -28.18 -21.70 4.53
C PRO A 532 -27.98 -21.01 3.17
N SER A 533 -26.84 -21.32 2.56
CA SER A 533 -26.28 -20.79 1.31
C SER A 533 -27.24 -20.79 0.11
N HIS A 534 -27.53 -19.60 -0.42
CA HIS A 534 -27.89 -19.43 -1.83
C HIS A 534 -27.00 -18.36 -2.43
N ARG A 535 -26.27 -18.76 -3.48
CA ARG A 535 -25.44 -17.88 -4.30
C ARG A 535 -26.35 -16.92 -5.03
N ALA A 536 -26.16 -15.62 -4.84
CA ALA A 536 -26.67 -14.60 -5.74
C ALA A 536 -25.75 -14.54 -6.96
N PHE A 537 -25.99 -15.43 -7.90
CA PHE A 537 -25.63 -15.22 -9.30
C PHE A 537 -26.91 -15.43 -10.08
N SER A 538 -27.21 -14.51 -11.00
CA SER A 538 -28.13 -14.79 -12.09
C SER A 538 -27.70 -16.13 -12.70
N SER A 539 -28.57 -17.14 -12.62
CA SER A 539 -28.31 -18.43 -13.24
C SER A 539 -28.12 -18.20 -14.74
N MET A 540 -26.95 -18.59 -15.24
CA MET A 540 -26.57 -18.88 -16.63
C MET A 540 -27.57 -18.41 -17.70
N ILE A 541 -27.15 -17.43 -18.52
CA ILE A 541 -27.69 -17.08 -19.85
C ILE A 541 -29.12 -17.59 -20.04
N VAL A 542 -30.08 -16.92 -19.42
CA VAL A 542 -31.43 -16.92 -19.99
C VAL A 542 -31.29 -16.05 -21.22
N VAL A 543 -31.02 -16.69 -22.37
CA VAL A 543 -31.54 -16.17 -23.64
C VAL A 543 -32.99 -15.82 -23.31
N ARG A 544 -33.38 -14.54 -23.44
CA ARG A 544 -34.79 -14.13 -23.28
C ARG A 544 -35.63 -15.09 -24.12
N GLN A 545 -36.18 -16.13 -23.51
CA GLN A 545 -37.19 -16.94 -24.16
C GLN A 545 -38.36 -15.98 -24.29
N GLY A 546 -38.76 -15.67 -25.52
CA GLY A 546 -39.69 -14.59 -25.85
C GLY A 546 -40.87 -14.58 -24.88
N GLY A 547 -40.94 -13.54 -24.05
CA GLY A 547 -41.96 -13.43 -23.00
C GLY A 547 -41.61 -12.55 -21.80
N ALA A 548 -40.32 -12.29 -21.51
CA ALA A 548 -39.96 -11.31 -20.48
C ALA A 548 -40.21 -9.87 -21.00
N PRO A 549 -40.95 -9.02 -20.27
CA PRO A 549 -41.23 -7.65 -20.70
C PRO A 549 -39.94 -6.84 -20.85
N MET A 550 -39.90 -5.96 -21.87
CA MET A 550 -38.78 -5.04 -22.05
C MET A 550 -38.70 -4.09 -20.84
N PRO A 551 -37.52 -3.83 -20.26
CA PRO A 551 -37.44 -2.96 -19.11
C PRO A 551 -37.92 -1.55 -19.46
N ILE A 552 -38.64 -0.92 -18.54
CA ILE A 552 -39.26 0.39 -18.75
C ILE A 552 -38.74 1.37 -17.72
N LEU A 553 -38.45 2.59 -18.12
CA LEU A 553 -38.12 3.68 -17.22
C LEU A 553 -39.38 4.14 -16.47
N ARG A 554 -39.45 3.89 -15.15
CA ARG A 554 -40.60 4.20 -14.30
C ARG A 554 -40.52 5.58 -13.65
N ASN A 555 -39.34 6.02 -13.26
CA ASN A 555 -39.19 7.33 -12.64
C ASN A 555 -37.86 8.00 -13.02
N ILE A 556 -37.91 9.32 -13.09
CA ILE A 556 -36.76 10.20 -13.27
C ILE A 556 -36.73 11.17 -12.08
N TYR A 557 -35.57 11.31 -11.44
CA TYR A 557 -35.37 12.22 -10.33
C TYR A 557 -34.11 13.07 -10.49
N ARG A 558 -34.20 14.31 -10.01
CA ARG A 558 -33.05 15.17 -9.70
C ARG A 558 -33.01 15.49 -8.20
N TYR A 559 -31.83 15.81 -7.71
CA TYR A 559 -31.54 16.20 -6.32
C TYR A 559 -30.84 17.55 -6.35
N PRO A 560 -31.55 18.69 -6.48
CA PRO A 560 -30.93 19.99 -6.76
C PRO A 560 -29.84 20.40 -5.76
N ILE A 561 -30.02 20.05 -4.49
CA ILE A 561 -29.07 20.28 -3.41
C ILE A 561 -28.52 18.94 -2.92
N LYS A 562 -27.19 18.80 -2.87
CA LYS A 562 -26.49 17.62 -2.36
C LYS A 562 -26.97 17.32 -0.93
N GLY A 563 -27.51 16.12 -0.73
CA GLY A 563 -28.01 15.66 0.57
C GLY A 563 -29.52 15.86 0.82
N LEU A 564 -30.22 16.70 0.05
CA LEU A 564 -31.66 16.98 0.24
C LEU A 564 -32.57 16.13 -0.66
N SER A 565 -33.88 16.38 -0.65
CA SER A 565 -34.88 15.46 -1.20
C SER A 565 -34.84 15.32 -2.72
N ALA A 566 -35.45 14.24 -3.22
CA ALA A 566 -35.68 14.03 -4.64
C ALA A 566 -36.75 15.01 -5.17
N GLN A 567 -36.59 15.43 -6.42
CA GLN A 567 -37.60 16.13 -7.22
C GLN A 567 -37.91 15.29 -8.46
N PRO A 568 -39.16 14.81 -8.63
CA PRO A 568 -39.55 14.01 -9.78
C PRO A 568 -39.57 14.85 -11.07
N LEU A 569 -39.23 14.23 -12.18
CA LEU A 569 -39.28 14.81 -13.52
C LEU A 569 -40.10 13.91 -14.46
N PRO A 570 -40.92 14.49 -15.36
CA PRO A 570 -41.61 13.70 -16.39
C PRO A 570 -40.66 13.31 -17.53
N SER A 571 -39.69 14.17 -17.84
CA SER A 571 -38.65 13.95 -18.85
C SER A 571 -37.41 14.79 -18.56
N VAL A 572 -36.28 14.47 -19.20
CA VAL A 572 -35.02 15.22 -19.13
C VAL A 572 -34.30 15.17 -20.48
N GLU A 573 -33.65 16.28 -20.85
CA GLU A 573 -32.74 16.35 -22.00
C GLU A 573 -31.31 16.11 -21.52
N LEU A 574 -30.63 15.09 -22.06
CA LEU A 574 -29.27 14.75 -21.68
C LEU A 574 -28.27 15.19 -22.74
N GLU A 575 -27.07 15.59 -22.30
CA GLU A 575 -25.95 15.91 -23.17
C GLU A 575 -24.82 14.87 -23.02
N ALA A 576 -24.07 14.64 -24.10
CA ALA A 576 -23.00 13.66 -24.10
C ALA A 576 -21.89 14.05 -23.12
N LYS A 577 -21.50 13.10 -22.25
CA LYS A 577 -20.45 13.23 -21.21
C LYS A 577 -20.69 14.34 -20.18
N MET A 578 -21.88 14.94 -20.14
CA MET A 578 -22.27 15.94 -19.16
C MET A 578 -22.97 15.28 -17.95
N PRO A 579 -22.93 15.92 -16.77
CA PRO A 579 -23.66 15.42 -15.61
C PRO A 579 -25.18 15.48 -15.82
N PHE A 580 -25.94 14.81 -14.95
CA PHE A 580 -27.39 14.89 -14.98
C PHE A 580 -27.83 16.37 -14.81
N PRO A 581 -28.67 16.92 -15.72
CA PRO A 581 -29.02 18.34 -15.70
C PRO A 581 -29.61 18.81 -14.38
N HIS A 582 -29.03 19.89 -13.83
CA HIS A 582 -29.46 20.51 -12.58
C HIS A 582 -29.49 19.57 -11.36
N ASP A 583 -28.77 18.44 -11.41
CA ASP A 583 -28.64 17.51 -10.29
C ASP A 583 -27.43 17.90 -9.43
N ARG A 584 -27.66 18.04 -8.12
CA ARG A 584 -26.65 18.40 -7.12
C ARG A 584 -25.83 19.63 -7.51
N ILE A 585 -26.45 20.62 -8.15
CA ILE A 585 -25.78 21.88 -8.54
C ILE A 585 -25.55 22.81 -7.35
N PHE A 586 -26.20 22.55 -6.22
CA PHE A 586 -25.96 23.22 -4.94
C PHE A 586 -25.46 22.24 -3.87
N ALA A 587 -24.69 22.74 -2.91
CA ALA A 587 -24.30 21.99 -1.71
C ALA A 587 -24.18 22.93 -0.51
N LEU A 588 -24.27 22.37 0.70
CA LEU A 588 -24.13 23.09 1.96
C LEU A 588 -22.77 22.76 2.57
N VAL A 589 -21.82 23.70 2.52
CA VAL A 589 -20.47 23.55 3.09
C VAL A 589 -20.56 23.61 4.61
N ARG A 590 -19.90 22.70 5.32
CA ARG A 590 -19.87 22.70 6.78
C ARG A 590 -19.09 23.92 7.31
N PRO A 591 -19.51 24.49 8.44
CA PRO A 591 -18.77 25.59 9.06
C PRO A 591 -17.31 25.23 9.36
N GLY A 592 -16.38 26.12 9.00
CA GLY A 592 -14.94 25.93 9.21
C GLY A 592 -14.28 24.91 8.28
N ALA A 593 -15.00 24.37 7.28
CA ALA A 593 -14.39 23.51 6.27
C ALA A 593 -13.42 24.33 5.38
N PRO A 594 -12.23 23.81 5.02
CA PRO A 594 -11.30 24.49 4.12
C PRO A 594 -11.78 24.34 2.67
N PHE A 595 -12.81 25.11 2.31
CA PHE A 595 -13.45 25.09 1.00
C PHE A 595 -13.45 26.49 0.40
N ASP A 596 -12.97 26.61 -0.84
CA ASP A 596 -13.00 27.89 -1.56
C ASP A 596 -14.41 28.17 -2.09
N VAL A 597 -15.17 28.97 -1.35
CA VAL A 597 -16.52 29.39 -1.72
C VAL A 597 -16.55 30.30 -2.96
N SER A 598 -15.41 30.90 -3.35
CA SER A 598 -15.31 31.74 -4.55
C SER A 598 -15.21 30.92 -5.83
N GLN A 599 -14.67 29.70 -5.73
CA GLN A 599 -14.57 28.71 -6.81
C GLN A 599 -15.20 27.37 -6.38
N PRO A 600 -16.53 27.32 -6.22
CA PRO A 600 -17.21 26.14 -5.74
C PRO A 600 -17.11 24.97 -6.73
N ARG A 601 -16.40 23.91 -6.31
CA ARG A 601 -16.17 22.68 -7.08
C ARG A 601 -16.56 21.45 -6.28
N TRP A 602 -16.52 20.29 -6.94
CA TRP A 602 -16.61 18.99 -6.28
C TRP A 602 -15.64 18.90 -5.08
N GLY A 603 -16.05 18.15 -4.04
CA GLY A 603 -15.20 17.84 -2.88
C GLY A 603 -15.66 16.58 -2.15
N LYS A 604 -14.83 16.07 -1.25
CA LYS A 604 -15.17 14.88 -0.42
C LYS A 604 -16.31 15.19 0.55
N LYS A 605 -17.08 14.14 0.90
CA LYS A 605 -18.34 14.24 1.68
C LYS A 605 -18.16 14.95 3.03
N GLY A 606 -17.00 14.82 3.66
CA GLY A 606 -16.69 15.48 4.95
C GLY A 606 -16.74 17.02 4.90
N LEU A 607 -16.65 17.64 3.72
CA LEU A 607 -16.75 19.08 3.54
C LEU A 607 -18.19 19.60 3.58
N PHE A 608 -19.18 18.73 3.38
CA PHE A 608 -20.57 19.12 3.18
C PHE A 608 -21.49 18.59 4.28
N VAL A 609 -22.61 19.26 4.51
CA VAL A 609 -23.71 18.76 5.32
C VAL A 609 -24.40 17.66 4.53
N MET A 610 -24.32 16.42 5.01
CA MET A 610 -24.70 15.22 4.24
C MET A 610 -25.75 14.41 4.99
N LEU A 611 -26.77 13.91 4.28
CA LEU A 611 -27.85 13.10 4.85
C LEU A 611 -27.36 11.86 5.62
N MET A 612 -26.25 11.29 5.17
CA MET A 612 -25.64 10.13 5.81
C MET A 612 -25.08 10.41 7.21
N LEU A 613 -24.78 11.67 7.52
CA LEU A 613 -24.34 12.11 8.84
C LEU A 613 -25.52 12.72 9.60
N GLU A 614 -26.37 13.47 8.90
CA GLU A 614 -27.42 14.31 9.47
C GLU A 614 -28.80 13.85 8.96
N GLU A 615 -29.42 12.85 9.62
CA GLU A 615 -30.72 12.28 9.19
C GLU A 615 -31.86 13.32 9.16
N ALA A 616 -31.73 14.39 9.95
CA ALA A 616 -32.70 15.48 10.02
C ALA A 616 -32.93 16.17 8.66
N LEU A 617 -31.97 16.10 7.74
CA LEU A 617 -32.12 16.60 6.38
C LEU A 617 -33.25 15.92 5.59
N ALA A 618 -33.60 14.66 5.92
CA ALA A 618 -34.72 13.96 5.27
C ALA A 618 -36.10 14.44 5.76
N ARG A 619 -36.17 15.22 6.85
CA ARG A 619 -37.43 15.76 7.39
C ARG A 619 -38.03 16.88 6.52
N VAL A 620 -37.24 17.41 5.59
CA VAL A 620 -37.67 18.46 4.67
C VAL A 620 -37.74 17.97 3.23
N ARG A 621 -38.68 18.53 2.48
CA ARG A 621 -38.80 18.39 1.03
C ARG A 621 -38.38 19.70 0.37
N THR A 622 -37.59 19.58 -0.69
CA THR A 622 -37.07 20.70 -1.47
C THR A 622 -37.50 20.58 -2.91
N THR A 623 -37.96 21.69 -3.48
CA THR A 623 -38.26 21.80 -4.91
C THR A 623 -37.56 23.03 -5.46
N LEU A 624 -36.79 22.86 -6.53
CA LEU A 624 -36.13 23.95 -7.23
C LEU A 624 -36.85 24.21 -8.55
N ASP A 625 -37.29 25.45 -8.73
CA ASP A 625 -37.56 26.00 -10.06
C ASP A 625 -36.21 26.41 -10.67
N VAL A 626 -35.85 25.77 -11.78
CA VAL A 626 -34.54 25.98 -12.44
C VAL A 626 -34.48 27.28 -13.24
N GLU A 627 -35.62 27.79 -13.71
CA GLU A 627 -35.68 29.03 -14.48
C GLU A 627 -35.59 30.24 -13.54
N THR A 628 -36.42 30.23 -12.50
CA THR A 628 -36.48 31.35 -11.53
C THR A 628 -35.49 31.21 -10.39
N ARG A 629 -34.80 30.06 -10.26
CA ARG A 629 -33.90 29.71 -9.14
C ARG A 629 -34.53 29.83 -7.76
N LYS A 630 -35.86 29.77 -7.69
CA LYS A 630 -36.61 29.76 -6.43
C LYS A 630 -36.59 28.36 -5.82
N LEU A 631 -36.04 28.26 -4.62
CA LEU A 631 -36.05 27.07 -3.79
C LEU A 631 -37.21 27.14 -2.80
N THR A 632 -38.08 26.14 -2.84
CA THR A 632 -39.12 25.92 -1.84
C THR A 632 -38.69 24.82 -0.89
N ILE A 633 -38.71 25.08 0.42
CA ILE A 633 -38.49 24.08 1.47
C ILE A 633 -39.78 23.88 2.27
N THR A 634 -40.25 22.64 2.37
CA THR A 634 -41.43 22.26 3.16
C THR A 634 -41.07 21.20 4.19
N GLN A 635 -41.81 21.16 5.29
CA GLN A 635 -41.74 20.12 6.32
C GLN A 635 -43.16 19.62 6.60
N GLY A 636 -43.45 18.38 6.21
CA GLY A 636 -44.83 17.90 6.12
C GLY A 636 -45.66 18.81 5.20
N ASN A 637 -46.81 19.30 5.70
CA ASN A 637 -47.69 20.20 4.95
C ASN A 637 -47.35 21.69 5.14
N ARG A 638 -46.31 22.03 5.92
CA ARG A 638 -45.91 23.41 6.21
C ARG A 638 -44.81 23.88 5.26
N GLN A 639 -45.02 25.01 4.59
CA GLN A 639 -43.96 25.72 3.88
C GLN A 639 -43.07 26.46 4.88
N LEU A 640 -41.77 26.15 4.88
CA LEU A 640 -40.78 26.81 5.72
C LEU A 640 -40.26 28.09 5.05
N ILE A 641 -39.90 28.00 3.76
CA ILE A 641 -39.40 29.14 2.99
C ILE A 641 -39.60 28.95 1.48
N VAL A 642 -39.74 30.07 0.77
CA VAL A 642 -39.50 30.20 -0.67
C VAL A 642 -38.42 31.26 -0.82
N ALA A 643 -37.25 30.88 -1.33
CA ALA A 643 -36.08 31.74 -1.42
C ALA A 643 -35.56 31.79 -2.85
N ASP A 644 -35.31 32.99 -3.36
CA ASP A 644 -34.52 33.17 -4.58
C ASP A 644 -33.05 32.92 -4.25
N LEU A 645 -32.44 31.90 -4.87
CA LEU A 645 -31.07 31.53 -4.58
C LEU A 645 -30.03 32.49 -5.19
N ASP A 646 -30.42 33.47 -5.99
CA ASP A 646 -29.53 34.55 -6.42
C ASP A 646 -29.44 35.69 -5.39
N ASP A 647 -30.44 35.84 -4.52
CA ASP A 647 -30.43 36.83 -3.45
C ASP A 647 -29.62 36.29 -2.25
N GLU A 648 -28.57 37.02 -1.87
CA GLU A 648 -27.71 36.70 -0.72
C GLU A 648 -28.48 36.66 0.60
N ALA A 649 -29.42 37.58 0.82
CA ALA A 649 -30.22 37.61 2.05
C ALA A 649 -31.20 36.43 2.12
N ALA A 650 -31.74 36.01 0.97
CA ALA A 650 -32.61 34.83 0.88
C ALA A 650 -31.82 33.52 1.05
N ARG A 651 -30.60 33.43 0.51
CA ARG A 651 -29.68 32.31 0.75
C ARG A 651 -29.32 32.15 2.23
N ALA A 652 -28.98 33.24 2.92
CA ALA A 652 -28.67 33.21 4.35
C ALA A 652 -29.83 32.65 5.20
N LYS A 653 -31.08 32.94 4.81
CA LYS A 653 -32.27 32.34 5.48
C LYS A 653 -32.39 30.84 5.23
N VAL A 654 -32.01 30.35 4.05
CA VAL A 654 -31.95 28.90 3.77
C VAL A 654 -30.89 28.23 4.64
N GLU A 655 -29.71 28.84 4.76
CA GLU A 655 -28.60 28.36 5.59
C GLU A 655 -29.01 28.28 7.08
N GLU A 656 -29.69 29.32 7.59
CA GLU A 656 -30.23 29.36 8.95
C GLU A 656 -31.26 28.26 9.21
N ILE A 657 -32.19 28.01 8.27
CA ILE A 657 -33.16 26.92 8.39
C ILE A 657 -32.45 25.56 8.45
N VAL A 658 -31.42 25.34 7.62
CA VAL A 658 -30.62 24.11 7.66
C VAL A 658 -29.89 23.97 9.00
N TRP A 659 -29.34 25.06 9.54
CA TRP A 659 -28.68 25.06 10.84
C TRP A 659 -29.64 24.64 11.97
N GLN A 660 -30.85 25.19 11.98
CA GLN A 660 -31.89 24.82 12.94
C GLN A 660 -32.33 23.36 12.79
N LEU A 661 -32.30 22.81 11.58
CA LEU A 661 -32.58 21.40 11.32
C LEU A 661 -31.46 20.47 11.79
N VAL A 662 -30.22 20.94 11.84
CA VAL A 662 -29.03 20.15 12.19
C VAL A 662 -28.31 20.78 13.40
N PRO A 663 -28.79 20.53 14.63
CA PRO A 663 -28.24 21.15 15.85
C PRO A 663 -26.77 20.81 16.14
N ALA A 664 -26.23 19.77 15.50
CA ALA A 664 -24.83 19.37 15.64
C ALA A 664 -23.84 20.32 14.95
N LEU A 665 -24.32 21.21 14.05
CA LEU A 665 -23.47 22.22 13.41
C LEU A 665 -23.18 23.37 14.38
N ARG A 666 -21.91 23.78 14.46
CA ARG A 666 -21.45 24.86 15.35
C ARG A 666 -21.97 26.25 14.95
N SER A 667 -22.28 26.44 13.66
CA SER A 667 -22.87 27.66 13.10
C SER A 667 -23.59 27.33 11.79
N ALA A 668 -24.20 28.33 11.15
CA ALA A 668 -24.84 28.14 9.85
C ALA A 668 -23.86 27.64 8.77
N PRO A 669 -24.25 26.63 7.96
CA PRO A 669 -23.46 26.18 6.80
C PRO A 669 -23.52 27.20 5.66
N THR A 670 -22.64 27.09 4.67
CA THR A 670 -22.64 27.99 3.50
C THR A 670 -23.19 27.30 2.27
N LEU A 671 -24.22 27.86 1.65
CA LEU A 671 -24.82 27.36 0.41
C LEU A 671 -23.99 27.81 -0.79
N VAL A 672 -23.40 26.84 -1.48
CA VAL A 672 -22.56 27.06 -2.66
C VAL A 672 -23.21 26.48 -3.90
N ARG A 673 -22.92 27.09 -5.05
CA ARG A 673 -23.44 26.70 -6.38
C ARG A 673 -22.29 26.35 -7.30
N SER A 674 -22.31 25.18 -7.91
CA SER A 674 -21.37 24.83 -8.97
C SER A 674 -21.68 25.63 -10.25
N ARG A 675 -20.65 26.18 -10.91
CA ARG A 675 -20.80 26.99 -12.14
C ARG A 675 -20.91 26.11 -13.38
N ASP A 676 -20.04 25.10 -13.49
CA ASP A 676 -19.89 24.26 -14.69
C ASP A 676 -19.97 22.74 -14.35
N GLY A 677 -20.63 22.38 -13.25
CA GLY A 677 -20.72 20.97 -12.81
C GLY A 677 -21.69 20.73 -11.68
N HIS A 678 -21.36 19.77 -10.80
CA HIS A 678 -22.24 19.19 -9.79
C HIS A 678 -21.43 18.68 -8.59
N PHE A 679 -22.04 18.65 -7.41
CA PHE A 679 -21.39 18.18 -6.18
C PHE A 679 -21.63 16.68 -5.96
N MET A 680 -20.90 15.83 -6.69
CA MET A 680 -20.86 14.37 -6.48
C MET A 680 -19.85 13.94 -5.41
N ASP A 681 -19.71 12.64 -5.17
CA ASP A 681 -18.74 12.07 -4.23
C ASP A 681 -17.40 11.70 -4.90
N LYS A 682 -17.37 11.67 -6.23
CA LYS A 682 -16.19 11.58 -7.09
C LYS A 682 -16.29 12.63 -8.22
N PRO A 683 -15.17 13.08 -8.81
CA PRO A 683 -15.14 14.13 -9.83
C PRO A 683 -15.55 13.58 -11.22
N ASP A 684 -16.66 12.84 -11.32
CA ASP A 684 -17.13 12.22 -12.56
C ASP A 684 -18.60 12.52 -12.89
N ASN A 685 -18.89 12.54 -14.19
CA ASN A 685 -20.21 12.86 -14.76
C ASN A 685 -21.06 11.61 -14.92
N VAL A 686 -21.25 10.86 -13.84
CA VAL A 686 -22.01 9.61 -13.85
C VAL A 686 -23.49 9.85 -13.51
N ILE A 687 -24.37 9.12 -14.20
CA ILE A 687 -25.82 9.08 -13.97
C ILE A 687 -26.14 7.77 -13.26
N SER A 688 -26.90 7.82 -12.18
CA SER A 688 -27.19 6.63 -11.38
C SER A 688 -28.51 5.96 -11.79
N LEU A 689 -28.50 4.64 -11.93
CA LEU A 689 -29.68 3.84 -12.27
C LEU A 689 -29.94 2.76 -11.21
N ILE A 690 -31.22 2.56 -10.89
CA ILE A 690 -31.74 1.52 -10.02
C ILE A 690 -32.74 0.65 -10.78
N ASN A 691 -32.62 -0.66 -10.63
CA ASN A 691 -33.64 -1.62 -11.03
C ASN A 691 -34.58 -1.91 -9.85
N LEU A 692 -35.86 -1.58 -9.99
CA LEU A 692 -36.88 -1.80 -8.96
C LEU A 692 -37.12 -3.30 -8.70
N ALA A 693 -36.89 -4.17 -9.69
CA ALA A 693 -36.98 -5.62 -9.49
C ALA A 693 -35.87 -6.14 -8.55
N THR A 694 -34.66 -5.57 -8.63
CA THR A 694 -33.58 -5.84 -7.67
C THR A 694 -33.97 -5.43 -6.26
N VAL A 695 -34.59 -4.25 -6.09
CA VAL A 695 -35.06 -3.78 -4.78
C VAL A 695 -36.12 -4.73 -4.20
N ARG A 696 -37.14 -5.11 -4.99
CA ARG A 696 -38.17 -6.06 -4.53
C ARG A 696 -37.61 -7.45 -4.22
N SER A 697 -36.59 -7.90 -4.96
CA SER A 697 -35.87 -9.14 -4.63
C SER A 697 -35.20 -9.06 -3.26
N LEU A 698 -34.66 -7.90 -2.88
CA LEU A 698 -34.10 -7.69 -1.54
C LEU A 698 -35.18 -7.62 -0.46
N GLU A 699 -36.30 -6.95 -0.74
CA GLU A 699 -37.45 -6.91 0.19
C GLU A 699 -37.96 -8.33 0.49
N ALA A 700 -38.09 -9.16 -0.54
CA ALA A 700 -38.49 -10.56 -0.41
C ALA A 700 -37.46 -11.38 0.39
N GLN A 701 -36.16 -11.16 0.15
CA GLN A 701 -35.09 -11.88 0.83
C GLN A 701 -34.92 -11.46 2.30
N TRP A 702 -35.09 -10.19 2.62
CA TRP A 702 -34.87 -9.64 3.96
C TRP A 702 -36.15 -9.53 4.80
N GLY A 703 -37.32 -9.67 4.18
CA GLY A 703 -38.62 -9.55 4.85
C GLY A 703 -38.91 -8.12 5.34
N ILE A 704 -38.31 -7.12 4.69
CA ILE A 704 -38.40 -5.70 5.07
C ILE A 704 -38.76 -4.89 3.82
N LYS A 705 -39.71 -3.96 3.94
CA LYS A 705 -40.04 -3.01 2.87
C LYS A 705 -38.94 -1.95 2.76
N ILE A 706 -38.48 -1.66 1.54
CA ILE A 706 -37.39 -0.74 1.24
C ILE A 706 -37.92 0.31 0.27
N ASP A 707 -37.98 1.57 0.74
CA ASP A 707 -38.28 2.69 -0.15
C ASP A 707 -37.15 2.88 -1.21
N PRO A 708 -37.45 2.79 -2.52
CA PRO A 708 -36.45 2.98 -3.58
C PRO A 708 -35.74 4.35 -3.56
N LEU A 709 -36.36 5.40 -3.01
CA LEU A 709 -35.76 6.74 -2.91
C LEU A 709 -34.57 6.79 -1.94
N ARG A 710 -34.41 5.78 -1.07
CA ARG A 710 -33.19 5.60 -0.24
C ARG A 710 -31.92 5.56 -1.07
N PHE A 711 -32.00 5.00 -2.29
CA PHE A 711 -30.86 4.84 -3.18
C PHE A 711 -30.48 6.10 -3.94
N ARG A 712 -31.33 7.12 -3.90
CA ARG A 712 -31.07 8.46 -4.45
C ARG A 712 -30.61 8.44 -5.92
N ALA A 713 -31.21 7.58 -6.74
CA ALA A 713 -30.81 7.39 -8.12
C ALA A 713 -31.49 8.39 -9.06
N ASN A 714 -30.90 8.65 -10.23
CA ASN A 714 -31.50 9.53 -11.22
C ASN A 714 -32.58 8.82 -12.03
N LEU A 715 -32.31 7.56 -12.41
CA LEU A 715 -33.20 6.75 -13.25
C LEU A 715 -33.63 5.49 -12.49
N TYR A 716 -34.92 5.20 -12.51
CA TYR A 716 -35.48 3.98 -11.94
C TYR A 716 -36.19 3.20 -13.03
N ILE A 717 -35.70 1.99 -13.29
CA ILE A 717 -36.28 1.09 -14.27
C ILE A 717 -37.01 -0.05 -13.57
N ASP A 718 -37.94 -0.68 -14.29
CA ASP A 718 -38.62 -1.88 -13.84
C ASP A 718 -38.67 -2.91 -14.98
N GLU A 719 -39.25 -4.08 -14.73
CA GLU A 719 -39.47 -5.19 -15.67
C GLU A 719 -38.20 -5.91 -16.16
N ALA A 720 -37.00 -5.43 -15.79
CA ALA A 720 -35.77 -6.21 -15.85
C ALA A 720 -35.75 -7.34 -14.80
N ASN A 721 -34.96 -8.39 -15.03
CA ASN A 721 -34.74 -9.40 -14.01
C ASN A 721 -33.96 -8.80 -12.83
N PRO A 722 -34.16 -9.29 -11.59
CA PRO A 722 -33.36 -8.86 -10.46
C PRO A 722 -31.86 -9.06 -10.73
N TRP A 723 -31.07 -8.01 -10.45
CA TRP A 723 -29.62 -7.92 -10.64
C TRP A 723 -29.12 -7.91 -12.11
N GLU A 724 -30.01 -7.95 -13.09
CA GLU A 724 -29.66 -7.94 -14.52
C GLU A 724 -28.82 -6.71 -14.91
N GLU A 725 -29.02 -5.58 -14.22
CA GLU A 725 -28.28 -4.35 -14.49
C GLU A 725 -26.77 -4.49 -14.29
N PHE A 726 -26.31 -5.45 -13.48
CA PHE A 726 -24.87 -5.71 -13.29
C PHE A 726 -24.22 -6.38 -14.49
N ASP A 727 -24.99 -7.13 -15.28
CA ASP A 727 -24.49 -7.82 -16.47
C ASP A 727 -24.30 -6.84 -17.64
N TRP A 728 -24.86 -5.63 -17.54
CA TRP A 728 -24.70 -4.60 -18.55
C TRP A 728 -23.40 -3.82 -18.42
N VAL A 729 -22.65 -3.97 -17.32
CA VAL A 729 -21.39 -3.25 -17.08
C VAL A 729 -20.40 -3.49 -18.22
N GLY A 730 -19.88 -2.42 -18.79
CA GLY A 730 -19.01 -2.50 -19.97
C GLY A 730 -19.76 -2.72 -21.29
N SER A 731 -21.08 -2.57 -21.31
CA SER A 731 -21.91 -2.57 -22.52
C SER A 731 -22.64 -1.24 -22.69
N ASP A 732 -23.23 -1.04 -23.85
CA ASP A 732 -24.04 0.14 -24.16
C ASP A 732 -25.53 -0.21 -24.04
N ILE A 733 -26.31 0.71 -23.47
CA ILE A 733 -27.77 0.61 -23.36
C ILE A 733 -28.40 1.89 -23.91
N ARG A 734 -29.62 1.79 -24.46
CA ARG A 734 -30.36 2.96 -24.94
C ARG A 734 -31.66 3.12 -24.15
N ILE A 735 -31.94 4.33 -23.71
CA ILE A 735 -33.16 4.71 -23.00
C ILE A 735 -33.71 5.95 -23.69
N GLY A 736 -34.90 5.87 -24.27
CA GLY A 736 -35.41 6.92 -25.16
C GLY A 736 -34.43 7.18 -26.29
N ASP A 737 -34.07 8.45 -26.49
CA ASP A 737 -33.15 8.88 -27.54
C ASP A 737 -31.67 8.83 -27.10
N ALA A 738 -31.39 8.65 -25.80
CA ALA A 738 -30.03 8.71 -25.26
C ALA A 738 -29.33 7.34 -25.24
N LEU A 739 -28.06 7.33 -25.66
CA LEU A 739 -27.17 6.16 -25.59
C LEU A 739 -26.24 6.28 -24.38
N PHE A 740 -26.20 5.25 -23.55
CA PHE A 740 -25.38 5.20 -22.34
C PHE A 740 -24.35 4.09 -22.42
N ARG A 741 -23.13 4.38 -21.99
CA ARG A 741 -22.16 3.38 -21.57
C ARG A 741 -22.43 3.03 -20.11
N VAL A 742 -22.64 1.75 -19.80
CA VAL A 742 -22.66 1.31 -18.39
C VAL A 742 -21.22 1.23 -17.88
N ASP A 743 -20.88 2.10 -16.95
CA ASP A 743 -19.51 2.29 -16.49
C ASP A 743 -19.13 1.26 -15.42
N ARG A 744 -19.87 1.23 -14.30
CA ARG A 744 -19.55 0.39 -13.15
C ARG A 744 -20.75 0.21 -12.22
N ARG A 745 -20.63 -0.72 -11.29
CA ARG A 745 -21.60 -0.94 -10.20
C ARG A 745 -21.55 0.22 -9.19
N ASN A 746 -22.69 0.52 -8.58
CA ASN A 746 -22.82 1.63 -7.65
C ASN A 746 -22.74 1.16 -6.19
N GLY A 747 -21.65 1.51 -5.49
CA GLY A 747 -21.47 1.25 -4.07
C GLY A 747 -22.35 2.15 -3.19
N ARG A 748 -23.15 1.55 -2.31
CA ARG A 748 -24.08 2.29 -1.44
C ARG A 748 -23.44 2.69 -0.11
N CYS A 749 -23.81 3.89 0.35
CA CYS A 749 -23.30 4.51 1.56
C CYS A 749 -24.38 4.63 2.64
N GLY A 750 -24.00 5.08 3.84
CA GLY A 750 -24.92 5.24 4.98
C GLY A 750 -26.11 6.19 4.75
N ALA A 751 -26.20 6.91 3.62
CA ALA A 751 -27.39 7.65 3.24
C ALA A 751 -28.60 6.73 3.00
N THR A 752 -28.39 5.51 2.50
CA THR A 752 -29.48 4.56 2.22
C THR A 752 -30.14 4.03 3.51
N ASN A 753 -29.49 4.23 4.65
CA ASN A 753 -29.98 3.83 5.96
C ASN A 753 -31.06 4.76 6.50
N VAL A 754 -31.20 5.96 5.92
CA VAL A 754 -32.19 6.95 6.33
C VAL A 754 -33.46 6.78 5.49
N ASP A 755 -34.58 6.61 6.17
CA ASP A 755 -35.88 6.57 5.53
C ASP A 755 -36.26 7.95 4.98
N PRO A 756 -36.60 8.07 3.68
CA PRO A 756 -36.87 9.36 3.06
C PRO A 756 -38.22 9.95 3.46
N GLU A 757 -39.15 9.18 4.02
CA GLU A 757 -40.46 9.69 4.50
C GLU A 757 -40.38 10.14 5.96
N THR A 758 -39.79 9.31 6.82
CA THR A 758 -39.76 9.54 8.28
C THR A 758 -38.53 10.33 8.73
N GLY A 759 -37.47 10.36 7.92
CA GLY A 759 -36.19 10.98 8.26
C GLY A 759 -35.47 10.30 9.43
N ARG A 760 -35.74 9.01 9.67
CA ARG A 760 -35.10 8.18 10.70
C ARG A 760 -34.14 7.19 10.07
N ARG A 761 -33.01 6.96 10.73
CA ARG A 761 -32.12 5.84 10.41
C ARG A 761 -32.65 4.54 10.98
N ASP A 762 -33.25 3.73 10.13
CA ASP A 762 -33.99 2.53 10.51
C ASP A 762 -33.44 1.23 9.90
N LEU A 763 -32.58 1.32 8.88
CA LEU A 763 -31.95 0.16 8.22
C LEU A 763 -30.43 0.29 8.17
N ASP A 764 -29.73 -0.84 8.00
CA ASP A 764 -28.31 -0.88 7.60
C ASP A 764 -28.16 -1.59 6.26
N ILE A 765 -28.48 -0.90 5.18
CA ILE A 765 -28.48 -1.47 3.82
C ILE A 765 -27.06 -1.84 3.39
N PRO A 766 -26.02 -0.98 3.48
CA PRO A 766 -24.66 -1.33 3.07
C PRO A 766 -24.08 -2.49 3.89
N GLY A 767 -24.34 -2.54 5.21
CA GLY A 767 -23.96 -3.67 6.05
C GLY A 767 -24.69 -4.95 5.68
N SER A 768 -25.99 -4.88 5.41
CA SER A 768 -26.80 -6.04 4.98
C SER A 768 -26.38 -6.58 3.62
N LEU A 769 -26.06 -5.71 2.66
CA LEU A 769 -25.49 -6.11 1.36
C LEU A 769 -24.14 -6.83 1.56
N ARG A 770 -23.24 -6.28 2.40
CA ARG A 770 -21.95 -6.92 2.69
C ARG A 770 -22.12 -8.28 3.35
N ALA A 771 -23.07 -8.40 4.27
CA ALA A 771 -23.35 -9.66 4.96
C ALA A 771 -23.96 -10.73 4.03
N ALA A 772 -24.84 -10.33 3.11
CA ALA A 772 -25.51 -11.25 2.20
C ALA A 772 -24.67 -11.61 0.96
N PHE A 773 -23.91 -10.66 0.41
CA PHE A 773 -23.26 -10.77 -0.90
C PHE A 773 -21.75 -10.51 -0.90
N GLY A 774 -21.16 -10.07 0.22
CA GLY A 774 -19.73 -9.75 0.32
C GLY A 774 -19.33 -8.39 -0.28
N HIS A 775 -20.30 -7.59 -0.74
CA HIS A 775 -20.09 -6.23 -1.28
C HIS A 775 -21.21 -5.28 -0.86
N LYS A 776 -21.03 -3.96 -1.04
CA LYS A 776 -22.06 -2.94 -0.77
C LYS A 776 -22.71 -2.36 -2.04
N GLU A 777 -22.49 -3.00 -3.18
CA GLU A 777 -22.96 -2.55 -4.49
C GLU A 777 -24.44 -2.87 -4.73
N LEU A 778 -25.17 -1.92 -5.34
CA LEU A 778 -26.56 -2.08 -5.79
C LEU A 778 -26.83 -1.04 -6.88
N GLY A 779 -27.42 -1.41 -8.03
CA GLY A 779 -27.57 -0.52 -9.18
C GLY A 779 -26.26 -0.13 -9.87
N ILE A 780 -26.34 0.70 -10.90
CA ILE A 780 -25.21 1.00 -11.80
C ILE A 780 -25.02 2.50 -12.05
N TYR A 781 -23.82 2.87 -12.48
CA TYR A 781 -23.48 4.18 -13.01
C TYR A 781 -23.40 4.14 -14.54
N LEU A 782 -23.98 5.15 -15.17
CA LEU A 782 -24.06 5.34 -16.61
C LEU A 782 -23.28 6.58 -17.03
N ILE A 783 -22.73 6.57 -18.23
CA ILE A 783 -22.16 7.75 -18.90
C ILE A 783 -22.93 7.95 -20.20
N ALA A 784 -23.58 9.11 -20.36
CA ALA A 784 -24.21 9.47 -21.63
C ALA A 784 -23.14 9.59 -22.72
N ARG A 785 -23.18 8.70 -23.71
CA ARG A 785 -22.29 8.70 -24.89
C ARG A 785 -22.85 9.62 -25.96
N GLU A 786 -24.16 9.55 -26.15
CA GLU A 786 -24.95 10.40 -27.02
C GLU A 786 -26.06 11.03 -26.19
N GLY A 787 -26.24 12.34 -26.34
CA GLY A 787 -27.33 13.07 -25.69
C GLY A 787 -28.69 12.75 -26.33
N GLY A 788 -29.77 13.15 -25.68
CA GLY A 788 -31.12 12.95 -26.15
C GLY A 788 -32.17 13.03 -25.05
N ARG A 789 -33.43 13.04 -25.46
CA ARG A 789 -34.57 13.09 -24.56
C ARG A 789 -34.83 11.74 -23.93
N VAL A 790 -35.04 11.75 -22.62
CA VAL A 790 -35.44 10.59 -21.83
C VAL A 790 -36.72 10.93 -21.07
N SER A 791 -37.76 10.12 -21.22
CA SER A 791 -39.09 10.32 -20.63
C SER A 791 -39.54 9.10 -19.83
N VAL A 792 -40.32 9.34 -18.76
CA VAL A 792 -40.97 8.25 -18.04
C VAL A 792 -41.87 7.47 -19.00
N GLY A 793 -41.71 6.16 -19.03
CA GLY A 793 -42.38 5.26 -19.98
C GLY A 793 -41.49 4.76 -21.12
N ASP A 794 -40.29 5.34 -21.31
CA ASP A 794 -39.37 4.89 -22.35
C ASP A 794 -38.87 3.46 -22.07
N SER A 795 -38.78 2.66 -23.14
CA SER A 795 -38.18 1.33 -23.07
C SER A 795 -36.66 1.40 -23.01
N VAL A 796 -36.06 0.46 -22.28
CA VAL A 796 -34.61 0.28 -22.15
C VAL A 796 -34.18 -0.84 -23.08
N LEU A 797 -33.42 -0.49 -24.12
CA LEU A 797 -32.79 -1.47 -25.00
C LEU A 797 -31.52 -2.00 -24.33
N THR A 798 -31.55 -3.27 -23.95
CA THR A 798 -30.45 -3.95 -23.26
C THR A 798 -29.45 -4.52 -24.28
N PRO A 799 -28.22 -4.88 -23.86
CA PRO A 799 -27.22 -5.47 -24.76
C PRO A 799 -27.70 -6.78 -25.43
N ALA A 800 -28.54 -7.55 -24.73
CA ALA A 800 -29.13 -8.78 -25.26
C ALA A 800 -30.15 -8.55 -26.39
N ASP A 801 -30.85 -7.40 -26.38
CA ASP A 801 -31.83 -7.01 -27.39
C ASP A 801 -31.15 -6.47 -28.67
N ALA A 802 -29.93 -5.96 -28.56
CA ALA A 802 -29.13 -5.51 -29.71
C ALA A 802 -28.59 -6.69 -30.54
N ALA A 803 -28.23 -7.81 -29.88
CA ALA A 803 -27.71 -9.01 -30.53
C ALA A 803 -28.75 -9.78 -31.38
N THR A 804 -30.05 -9.57 -31.13
CA THR A 804 -31.15 -10.23 -31.85
C THR A 804 -31.47 -9.59 -33.21
N ARG A 805 -30.83 -8.48 -33.57
CA ARG A 805 -31.04 -7.77 -34.85
C ARG A 805 -29.99 -8.04 -35.94
N SER A 806 -28.96 -8.86 -35.68
CA SER A 806 -27.89 -9.09 -36.67
C SER A 806 -27.66 -10.58 -37.00
N VAL A 807 -27.99 -10.94 -38.24
CA VAL A 807 -27.36 -11.95 -39.14
C VAL A 807 -27.89 -13.40 -39.16
N ALA A 808 -28.06 -13.87 -40.41
CA ALA A 808 -28.44 -15.20 -40.88
C ALA A 808 -27.32 -16.26 -40.74
N ARG A 809 -27.72 -17.53 -40.64
CA ARG A 809 -26.92 -18.65 -40.11
C ARG A 809 -26.33 -19.56 -41.21
N ALA A 810 -25.09 -20.04 -41.04
CA ALA A 810 -24.53 -21.19 -41.80
C ALA A 810 -24.01 -22.31 -40.85
N PRO A 811 -23.86 -23.59 -41.31
CA PRO A 811 -23.93 -24.75 -40.42
C PRO A 811 -22.60 -25.19 -39.78
N ALA A 812 -22.75 -25.88 -38.65
CA ALA A 812 -21.71 -26.24 -37.68
C ALA A 812 -20.82 -27.44 -38.07
N ALA A 813 -19.57 -27.41 -37.61
CA ALA A 813 -18.57 -28.49 -37.66
C ALA A 813 -18.45 -29.24 -36.30
N PRO A 814 -17.86 -30.46 -36.26
CA PRO A 814 -18.18 -31.51 -35.29
C PRO A 814 -17.45 -31.38 -33.93
N ARG A 815 -17.94 -32.14 -32.94
CA ARG A 815 -17.59 -32.09 -31.50
C ARG A 815 -16.37 -32.95 -31.10
N GLN A 816 -15.75 -32.52 -29.98
CA GLN A 816 -14.84 -33.19 -28.99
C GLN A 816 -13.31 -33.02 -29.18
N PRO A 817 -12.46 -32.98 -28.10
CA PRO A 817 -12.60 -33.62 -26.77
C PRO A 817 -12.45 -32.68 -25.54
N ASP A 818 -12.52 -33.30 -24.35
CA ASP A 818 -12.68 -32.80 -22.97
C ASP A 818 -12.35 -31.31 -22.68
N ARG A 819 -13.42 -30.52 -22.43
CA ARG A 819 -13.38 -29.08 -22.10
C ARG A 819 -13.32 -28.80 -20.61
N GLN A 820 -13.17 -29.82 -19.76
CA GLN A 820 -13.25 -29.63 -18.32
C GLN A 820 -12.12 -28.70 -17.82
N MET A 821 -12.49 -27.46 -17.53
CA MET A 821 -11.61 -26.47 -16.92
C MET A 821 -11.50 -26.73 -15.43
N PHE A 822 -10.49 -26.13 -14.80
CA PHE A 822 -10.22 -26.33 -13.38
C PHE A 822 -9.93 -25.00 -12.70
N MET A 823 -10.62 -24.73 -11.60
CA MET A 823 -10.52 -23.46 -10.88
C MET A 823 -9.70 -23.65 -9.61
N CYS A 824 -8.73 -22.76 -9.39
CA CYS A 824 -7.90 -22.73 -8.20
C CYS A 824 -8.74 -22.46 -6.94
N GLY A 825 -8.65 -23.33 -5.93
CA GLY A 825 -9.34 -23.12 -4.65
C GLY A 825 -8.83 -21.95 -3.81
N GLY A 826 -7.66 -21.38 -4.15
CA GLY A 826 -7.06 -20.26 -3.43
C GLY A 826 -7.38 -18.87 -3.99
N CYS A 827 -7.43 -18.72 -5.32
CA CYS A 827 -7.61 -17.41 -5.99
C CYS A 827 -8.62 -17.40 -7.13
N TYR A 828 -9.29 -18.53 -7.38
CA TYR A 828 -10.28 -18.69 -8.44
C TYR A 828 -9.75 -18.55 -9.88
N TYR A 829 -8.43 -18.57 -10.08
CA TYR A 829 -7.82 -18.71 -11.40
C TYR A 829 -8.36 -19.96 -12.11
N ILE A 830 -8.84 -19.80 -13.34
CA ILE A 830 -9.37 -20.89 -14.16
C ILE A 830 -8.28 -21.34 -15.13
N TYR A 831 -7.84 -22.58 -14.99
CA TYR A 831 -7.01 -23.23 -15.98
C TYR A 831 -7.87 -23.71 -17.15
N GLU A 832 -7.60 -23.17 -18.34
CA GLU A 832 -8.23 -23.58 -19.59
C GLU A 832 -7.29 -24.48 -20.39
N PRO A 833 -7.61 -25.79 -20.54
CA PRO A 833 -6.74 -26.73 -21.25
C PRO A 833 -6.37 -26.26 -22.65
N PHE A 834 -7.29 -25.63 -23.38
CA PHE A 834 -7.08 -25.19 -24.76
C PHE A 834 -6.18 -23.96 -24.89
N ALA A 835 -6.22 -23.03 -23.91
CA ALA A 835 -5.33 -21.88 -23.90
C ALA A 835 -3.90 -22.27 -23.50
N GLY A 836 -3.77 -23.29 -22.63
CA GLY A 836 -2.50 -23.64 -22.00
C GLY A 836 -1.94 -22.47 -21.17
N ILE A 837 -0.69 -22.58 -20.77
CA ILE A 837 0.09 -21.49 -20.15
C ILE A 837 1.50 -21.56 -20.73
N PRO A 838 1.74 -20.98 -21.91
CA PRO A 838 3.02 -21.10 -22.62
C PRO A 838 4.21 -20.61 -21.77
N ASP A 839 4.00 -19.54 -20.99
CA ASP A 839 5.00 -18.96 -20.09
C ASP A 839 5.39 -19.87 -18.91
N GLN A 840 4.61 -20.92 -18.64
CA GLN A 840 4.89 -21.95 -17.65
C GLN A 840 5.11 -23.34 -18.27
N LEU A 841 5.44 -23.39 -19.57
CA LEU A 841 5.71 -24.62 -20.32
C LEU A 841 4.52 -25.61 -20.35
N VAL A 842 3.30 -25.11 -20.16
CA VAL A 842 2.08 -25.90 -20.34
C VAL A 842 1.53 -25.56 -21.73
N ALA A 843 1.70 -26.47 -22.68
CA ALA A 843 1.29 -26.22 -24.05
C ALA A 843 -0.24 -26.06 -24.16
N PRO A 844 -0.75 -25.21 -25.06
CA PRO A 844 -2.16 -25.19 -25.45
C PRO A 844 -2.66 -26.60 -25.79
N GLY A 845 -3.81 -26.99 -25.26
CA GLY A 845 -4.39 -28.32 -25.38
C GLY A 845 -4.00 -29.31 -24.26
N THR A 846 -3.13 -28.94 -23.31
CA THR A 846 -2.71 -29.85 -22.22
C THR A 846 -3.86 -30.09 -21.23
N PRO A 847 -4.35 -31.35 -21.05
CA PRO A 847 -5.40 -31.64 -20.07
C PRO A 847 -4.92 -31.37 -18.64
N PHE A 848 -5.81 -30.93 -17.74
CA PHE A 848 -5.43 -30.58 -16.37
C PHE A 848 -4.76 -31.76 -15.64
N ALA A 849 -5.18 -33.00 -15.90
CA ALA A 849 -4.54 -34.20 -15.35
C ALA A 849 -3.07 -34.34 -15.75
N ALA A 850 -2.70 -33.93 -16.97
CA ALA A 850 -1.35 -34.05 -17.53
C ALA A 850 -0.37 -32.95 -17.04
N ILE A 851 -0.87 -31.90 -16.38
CA ILE A 851 0.00 -30.89 -15.76
C ILE A 851 0.82 -31.55 -14.62
N PRO A 852 2.12 -31.25 -14.46
CA PRO A 852 2.90 -31.84 -13.36
C PRO A 852 2.31 -31.53 -11.97
N ALA A 853 2.39 -32.47 -11.02
CA ALA A 853 1.83 -32.28 -9.67
C ALA A 853 2.47 -31.12 -8.89
N HIS A 854 3.72 -30.78 -9.21
CA HIS A 854 4.45 -29.65 -8.62
C HIS A 854 4.10 -28.30 -9.26
N TRP A 855 3.29 -28.27 -10.33
CA TRP A 855 2.78 -27.04 -10.91
C TRP A 855 1.99 -26.26 -9.85
N ARG A 856 2.12 -24.94 -9.89
CA ARG A 856 1.51 -24.01 -8.94
C ARG A 856 0.62 -23.06 -9.71
N CYS A 857 -0.50 -22.68 -9.11
CA CYS A 857 -1.38 -21.67 -9.71
C CYS A 857 -0.56 -20.42 -10.09
N PRO A 858 -0.62 -19.94 -11.34
CA PRO A 858 0.15 -18.78 -11.79
C PRO A 858 -0.20 -17.49 -11.04
N ASP A 859 -1.44 -17.37 -10.56
CA ASP A 859 -1.91 -16.16 -9.88
C ASP A 859 -1.58 -16.11 -8.38
N CYS A 860 -1.62 -17.25 -7.68
CA CYS A 860 -1.51 -17.27 -6.21
C CYS A 860 -0.50 -18.27 -5.64
N GLY A 861 0.15 -19.07 -6.48
CA GLY A 861 1.14 -20.05 -6.05
C GLY A 861 0.56 -21.23 -5.24
N THR A 862 -0.76 -21.41 -5.21
CA THR A 862 -1.38 -22.55 -4.49
C THR A 862 -1.15 -23.85 -5.27
N ASP A 863 -1.01 -24.95 -4.54
CA ASP A 863 -0.77 -26.29 -5.07
C ASP A 863 -1.89 -26.76 -6.03
N LYS A 864 -1.49 -27.46 -7.10
CA LYS A 864 -2.40 -28.04 -8.10
C LYS A 864 -3.54 -28.86 -7.47
N SER A 865 -3.28 -29.56 -6.36
CA SER A 865 -4.28 -30.36 -5.63
C SER A 865 -5.48 -29.56 -5.11
N THR A 866 -5.36 -28.23 -4.99
CA THR A 866 -6.46 -27.36 -4.54
C THR A 866 -7.42 -26.96 -5.65
N PHE A 867 -7.10 -27.30 -6.91
CA PHE A 867 -7.97 -27.02 -8.04
C PHE A 867 -9.14 -27.98 -8.09
N ARG A 868 -10.31 -27.46 -8.44
CA ARG A 868 -11.54 -28.24 -8.56
C ARG A 868 -12.11 -28.10 -9.97
N PRO A 869 -12.81 -29.13 -10.48
CA PRO A 869 -13.49 -29.04 -11.78
C PRO A 869 -14.35 -27.77 -11.83
N TYR A 870 -14.02 -26.89 -12.77
CA TYR A 870 -14.78 -25.71 -13.11
C TYR A 870 -15.84 -26.11 -14.13
N VAL A 871 -17.07 -26.27 -13.67
CA VAL A 871 -18.19 -26.54 -14.56
C VAL A 871 -18.58 -25.21 -15.20
N GLU A 872 -18.16 -25.04 -16.45
CA GLU A 872 -18.56 -23.89 -17.25
C GLU A 872 -20.06 -23.93 -17.50
N ALA A 873 -20.74 -22.80 -17.35
CA ALA A 873 -22.08 -22.64 -17.89
C ALA A 873 -22.07 -22.96 -19.39
N PRO A 874 -23.03 -23.72 -19.95
CA PRO A 874 -23.02 -24.03 -21.37
C PRO A 874 -23.12 -22.72 -22.17
N ARG A 875 -22.01 -22.32 -22.78
CA ARG A 875 -21.93 -21.20 -23.72
C ARG A 875 -22.54 -21.64 -25.05
N SER A 876 -23.72 -21.13 -25.40
CA SER A 876 -24.19 -21.14 -26.78
C SER A 876 -23.43 -20.06 -27.57
N HIS A 877 -22.30 -20.44 -28.15
CA HIS A 877 -21.68 -19.67 -29.22
C HIS A 877 -22.58 -19.73 -30.49
N PRO A 878 -22.87 -18.60 -31.15
CA PRO A 878 -23.37 -18.60 -32.52
C PRO A 878 -22.24 -19.10 -33.44
N ALA A 879 -22.50 -20.17 -34.19
CA ALA A 879 -21.69 -20.57 -35.32
C ALA A 879 -22.21 -19.84 -36.57
N ILE A 880 -21.29 -19.12 -37.22
CA ILE A 880 -21.30 -18.49 -38.56
C ILE A 880 -22.45 -17.52 -38.84
#